data_AF-A0A8S2AMP1-F1
#
_entry.id   AF-A0A8S2AMP1-F1
#
_cell.length_a   1.000
_cell.length_b   1.000
_cell.length_c   1.000
_cell.angle_alpha   90.00
_cell.angle_beta   90.00
_cell.angle_gamma   90.00
#
_symmetry.space_group_name_H-M   'P 1'
#
loop_
_entity.id
_entity.type
_entity.pdbx_description
1 polymer ?
#
loop_
_entity_poly.entity_id
_entity_poly.type
_entity_poly.pdbx_seq_one_letter_code
_entity_poly.pdbx_strand_id
1 'polypeptide(L)'
;MAPLSPRVVVKVDLKKKPLQQNQPLHNRWHPEIPPVAEVKAGEFFRVEMIDCMGGVVKDNDSASDIKNADLTNTHYLSGPIKVVDEDGVAAKPGDLLAVEICNLGPLPGDEWGFTGSFDRENGGGFLTDHFPCATKAIWYFEGIYAYSPQIPGVRFPGLTHPGVVGTAPSMELLRIWNERERQLEESGLKSPTLCEVVHQRPLANLPTTKGCLLGNIQEGTPEWERIANEAARTIPGRENGGNCDIKNLSKGSKIYLPVFVEGANLSTGDMHFSQGDGEISFCGAIEMSGFLELKCEIIRNGMQEYLTPMGPTPLHVNPIFEIGPVEPRFSEWLVFEGISVDESGRQHYLDATVAYKRAVLNAIDYLFKFGYSKEQVYLLLSCCPCEGRLSGIVDSPNAVATLAIPTAIFDQDIRPKTRKVPVGPRIVRKPDVLKSTYDGKLPITKNPTSPRVVVKVDLKKRPWQQTQPLHNRWHPEIPSVAEVKAGELFRVEMVDWTGGAVKDDGSAGDIKSIDLSTVHYLSGPIKVVDEDGVAAKPGDLLAVEICNLGPLPGDEWGFTGSFDRENGGGFLTDHFPCATKAIWYFEGIYAYSPQIPGVRFPGLTHPGIIGTAPSKELLRIWNERERQLEESGVESLTLCEVVHQLPLANLPTSKGCLLGNIEEGTPEWERVSKEAARTIPGRENGGNCDIKNLSRGSKIYLPVFVEGANLSTGDMHFSQGDGEISFCGAIEMSGFLELKCEIIRNGMQEYLTPMGPTPLHVNPIFEIGPVEPRFSEWLVFEGISVDESGRQHYLDATVAYKRAVLNAIDYLFKFGYSKEQVYLLLSCCPCEGRISGIVDSPNAVATLAIPTAIFDQDIRPKTRKVPAGPRIVRKPDVMKSTYDGKLPITKNLSSSS
;
A
#
# COMPACT_ATOMS: atom_id res chain seq x y z
N MET A 1 -39.66 10.41 -12.30
CA MET A 1 -39.26 10.49 -13.72
C MET A 1 -38.50 9.23 -14.05
N ALA A 2 -38.77 8.57 -15.17
CA ALA A 2 -37.89 7.49 -15.64
C ALA A 2 -36.47 8.07 -15.80
N PRO A 3 -35.40 7.37 -15.39
CA PRO A 3 -34.05 7.86 -15.63
C PRO A 3 -33.86 8.05 -17.13
N LEU A 4 -33.42 9.24 -17.53
CA LEU A 4 -33.02 9.52 -18.90
C LEU A 4 -31.95 8.47 -19.28
N SER A 5 -32.20 7.69 -20.33
CA SER A 5 -31.18 6.80 -20.88
C SER A 5 -29.99 7.63 -21.33
N PRO A 6 -28.73 7.24 -21.03
CA PRO A 6 -27.56 8.03 -21.37
C PRO A 6 -27.43 8.13 -22.90
N ARG A 7 -27.01 9.29 -23.40
CA ARG A 7 -26.62 9.43 -24.80
C ARG A 7 -25.32 8.65 -25.02
N VAL A 8 -25.32 7.71 -25.96
CA VAL A 8 -24.08 7.02 -26.36
C VAL A 8 -23.25 7.99 -27.21
N VAL A 9 -22.12 8.42 -26.65
CA VAL A 9 -21.22 9.43 -27.24
C VAL A 9 -20.14 8.78 -28.07
N VAL A 10 -19.57 7.67 -27.58
CA VAL A 10 -18.67 6.80 -28.35
C VAL A 10 -19.26 5.40 -28.35
N LYS A 11 -19.50 4.85 -29.54
CA LYS A 11 -20.04 3.51 -29.75
C LYS A 11 -19.01 2.63 -30.46
N VAL A 12 -18.82 1.41 -29.97
CA VAL A 12 -17.93 0.43 -30.59
C VAL A 12 -18.72 -0.73 -31.21
N ASP A 13 -18.11 -1.36 -32.21
CA ASP A 13 -18.60 -2.59 -32.83
C ASP A 13 -17.50 -3.65 -32.73
N LEU A 14 -17.68 -4.60 -31.81
CA LEU A 14 -16.69 -5.67 -31.55
C LEU A 14 -16.45 -6.59 -32.75
N LYS A 15 -17.28 -6.52 -33.80
CA LYS A 15 -17.06 -7.25 -35.06
C LYS A 15 -16.09 -6.53 -35.99
N LYS A 16 -15.75 -5.28 -35.70
CA LYS A 16 -14.82 -4.46 -36.49
C LYS A 16 -13.49 -4.32 -35.76
N LYS A 17 -12.40 -4.23 -36.51
CA LYS A 17 -11.09 -3.89 -35.94
C LYS A 17 -11.11 -2.46 -35.37
N PRO A 18 -10.23 -2.12 -34.42
CA PRO A 18 -10.12 -0.76 -33.89
C PRO A 18 -10.01 0.33 -34.97
N LEU A 19 -9.22 0.09 -36.02
CA LEU A 19 -9.04 0.98 -37.18
C LEU A 19 -10.30 1.16 -38.05
N GLN A 20 -11.31 0.31 -37.88
CA GLN A 20 -12.52 0.24 -38.71
C GLN A 20 -13.76 0.72 -37.94
N GLN A 21 -13.59 1.18 -36.70
CA GLN A 21 -14.68 1.71 -35.90
C GLN A 21 -15.30 2.94 -36.57
N ASN A 22 -16.62 3.11 -36.41
CA ASN A 22 -17.32 4.24 -37.03
C ASN A 22 -16.88 5.58 -36.43
N GLN A 23 -16.66 5.58 -35.11
CA GLN A 23 -15.98 6.65 -34.42
C GLN A 23 -14.55 6.18 -34.20
N PRO A 24 -13.54 6.93 -34.68
CA PRO A 24 -12.18 6.47 -34.61
C PRO A 24 -11.70 6.45 -33.16
N LEU A 25 -10.90 5.44 -32.83
CA LEU A 25 -10.19 5.35 -31.55
C LEU A 25 -8.81 6.00 -31.69
N HIS A 26 -8.08 6.16 -30.58
CA HIS A 26 -6.65 6.52 -30.60
C HIS A 26 -5.87 5.68 -29.58
N ASN A 27 -4.55 5.56 -29.75
CA ASN A 27 -3.72 4.78 -28.81
C ASN A 27 -2.42 5.49 -28.42
N ARG A 28 -2.42 6.81 -28.52
CA ARG A 28 -1.34 7.70 -28.10
C ARG A 28 -1.90 8.92 -27.41
N TRP A 29 -1.10 9.53 -26.55
CA TRP A 29 -1.38 10.86 -26.01
C TRP A 29 -0.69 11.93 -26.86
N HIS A 30 -1.50 12.84 -27.41
CA HIS A 30 -1.01 14.02 -28.10
C HIS A 30 -2.07 15.13 -28.09
N PRO A 31 -1.71 16.41 -27.84
CA PRO A 31 -2.66 17.53 -27.75
C PRO A 31 -3.49 17.76 -29.01
N GLU A 32 -2.93 17.40 -30.17
CA GLU A 32 -3.53 17.70 -31.48
C GLU A 32 -4.41 16.58 -32.03
N ILE A 33 -4.64 15.48 -31.29
CA ILE A 33 -5.62 14.48 -31.71
C ILE A 33 -7.01 15.13 -31.63
N PRO A 34 -7.75 15.21 -32.75
CA PRO A 34 -9.03 15.92 -32.77
C PRO A 34 -10.09 15.17 -31.96
N PRO A 35 -10.99 15.87 -31.25
CA PRO A 35 -12.07 15.22 -30.52
C PRO A 35 -13.04 14.53 -31.49
N VAL A 36 -13.53 13.36 -31.09
CA VAL A 36 -14.50 12.56 -31.86
C VAL A 36 -15.94 12.85 -31.45
N ALA A 37 -16.12 13.53 -30.32
CA ALA A 37 -17.42 13.97 -29.83
C ALA A 37 -17.31 15.17 -28.89
N GLU A 38 -18.44 15.82 -28.64
CA GLU A 38 -18.60 16.89 -27.65
C GLU A 38 -19.72 16.53 -26.66
N VAL A 39 -19.50 16.85 -25.37
CA VAL A 39 -20.47 16.69 -24.29
C VAL A 39 -20.56 17.98 -23.47
N LYS A 40 -21.74 18.25 -22.92
CA LYS A 40 -21.93 19.38 -22.00
C LYS A 40 -21.67 18.96 -20.56
N ALA A 41 -21.12 19.86 -19.75
CA ALA A 41 -21.05 19.69 -18.30
C ALA A 41 -22.47 19.43 -17.76
N GLY A 42 -22.58 18.48 -16.84
CA GLY A 42 -23.85 18.01 -16.28
C GLY A 42 -24.60 16.98 -17.14
N GLU A 43 -24.20 16.77 -18.39
CA GLU A 43 -24.79 15.75 -19.27
C GLU A 43 -24.48 14.35 -18.76
N PHE A 44 -25.49 13.46 -18.81
CA PHE A 44 -25.34 12.03 -18.54
C PHE A 44 -25.15 11.27 -19.85
N PHE A 45 -23.97 10.66 -20.04
CA PHE A 45 -23.59 10.06 -21.31
C PHE A 45 -22.87 8.72 -21.14
N ARG A 46 -22.80 7.94 -22.22
CA ARG A 46 -22.15 6.62 -22.26
C ARG A 46 -21.02 6.59 -23.27
N VAL A 47 -19.91 5.98 -22.87
CA VAL A 47 -18.75 5.67 -23.70
C VAL A 47 -18.59 4.16 -23.70
N GLU A 48 -18.59 3.55 -24.87
CA GLU A 48 -18.27 2.12 -25.03
C GLU A 48 -16.82 1.98 -25.48
N MET A 49 -16.16 0.90 -25.04
CA MET A 49 -14.74 0.66 -25.28
C MET A 49 -14.49 -0.81 -25.65
N ILE A 50 -13.44 -1.01 -26.44
CA ILE A 50 -12.89 -2.32 -26.75
C ILE A 50 -11.79 -2.61 -25.72
N ASP A 51 -11.52 -3.89 -25.42
CA ASP A 51 -10.39 -4.32 -24.60
C ASP A 51 -9.06 -3.68 -25.06
N CYS A 52 -8.10 -3.59 -24.13
CA CYS A 52 -6.78 -2.99 -24.35
C CYS A 52 -6.06 -3.51 -25.61
N MET A 53 -6.26 -4.80 -25.92
CA MET A 53 -5.64 -5.51 -27.03
C MET A 53 -6.44 -5.42 -28.33
N GLY A 54 -7.57 -4.72 -28.35
CA GLY A 54 -8.39 -4.49 -29.54
C GLY A 54 -9.02 -5.76 -30.09
N GLY A 55 -9.32 -6.73 -29.22
CA GLY A 55 -9.88 -8.02 -29.57
C GLY A 55 -8.86 -9.00 -30.15
N VAL A 56 -7.55 -8.80 -29.94
CA VAL A 56 -6.51 -9.77 -30.35
C VAL A 56 -6.61 -11.05 -29.52
N VAL A 57 -6.82 -10.92 -28.21
CA VAL A 57 -6.97 -12.06 -27.30
C VAL A 57 -8.31 -12.74 -27.54
N LYS A 58 -8.29 -14.08 -27.55
CA LYS A 58 -9.48 -14.90 -27.82
C LYS A 58 -9.81 -15.80 -26.64
N ASP A 59 -11.10 -16.04 -26.45
CA ASP A 59 -11.63 -17.10 -25.59
C ASP A 59 -11.23 -18.47 -26.18
N ASN A 60 -10.08 -18.97 -25.72
CA ASN A 60 -9.53 -20.28 -26.00
C ASN A 60 -8.47 -20.65 -24.95
N ASP A 61 -8.06 -21.92 -24.94
CA ASP A 61 -7.07 -22.44 -23.99
C ASP A 61 -5.61 -22.31 -24.49
N SER A 62 -5.28 -21.29 -25.29
CA SER A 62 -3.91 -21.05 -25.77
C SER A 62 -3.43 -19.65 -25.41
N ALA A 63 -2.28 -19.54 -24.73
CA ALA A 63 -1.62 -18.25 -24.46
C ALA A 63 -0.81 -17.70 -25.66
N SER A 64 -1.01 -18.25 -26.87
CA SER A 64 -0.24 -17.81 -28.07
C SER A 64 -0.58 -16.39 -28.49
N ASP A 65 -1.80 -15.94 -28.24
CA ASP A 65 -2.22 -14.55 -28.47
C ASP A 65 -1.52 -13.58 -27.51
N ILE A 66 -1.43 -13.92 -26.21
CA ILE A 66 -0.65 -13.14 -25.23
C ILE A 66 0.83 -13.10 -25.61
N LYS A 67 1.41 -14.26 -25.93
CA LYS A 67 2.84 -14.35 -26.30
C LYS A 67 3.21 -13.47 -27.48
N ASN A 68 2.34 -13.42 -28.50
CA ASN A 68 2.62 -12.75 -29.76
C ASN A 68 1.91 -11.38 -29.89
N ALA A 69 1.34 -10.86 -28.80
CA ALA A 69 0.68 -9.57 -28.78
C ALA A 69 1.67 -8.46 -29.19
N ASP A 70 1.25 -7.58 -30.11
CA ASP A 70 2.05 -6.41 -30.47
C ASP A 70 1.74 -5.27 -29.50
N LEU A 71 2.52 -5.21 -28.42
CA LEU A 71 2.35 -4.22 -27.36
C LEU A 71 2.56 -2.78 -27.82
N THR A 72 2.97 -2.53 -29.07
CA THR A 72 3.00 -1.16 -29.62
C THR A 72 1.60 -0.60 -29.95
N ASN A 73 0.60 -1.48 -30.04
CA ASN A 73 -0.78 -1.11 -30.33
C ASN A 73 -1.59 -0.69 -29.09
N THR A 74 -1.23 -1.17 -27.90
CA THR A 74 -1.95 -0.86 -26.67
C THR A 74 -1.76 0.62 -26.28
N HIS A 75 -2.76 1.32 -25.72
CA HIS A 75 -4.15 0.95 -25.38
C HIS A 75 -5.11 1.54 -26.43
N TYR A 76 -6.17 0.84 -26.84
CA TYR A 76 -7.19 1.44 -27.72
C TYR A 76 -8.20 2.28 -26.93
N LEU A 77 -8.05 3.60 -26.98
CA LEU A 77 -8.83 4.54 -26.20
C LEU A 77 -10.04 5.07 -26.97
N SER A 78 -11.15 5.18 -26.24
CA SER A 78 -12.38 5.84 -26.68
C SER A 78 -12.33 7.32 -26.31
N GLY A 79 -12.28 8.17 -27.34
CA GLY A 79 -12.06 9.59 -27.21
C GLY A 79 -11.18 10.12 -28.37
N PRO A 80 -10.70 11.37 -28.30
CA PRO A 80 -10.96 12.32 -27.23
C PRO A 80 -12.37 12.91 -27.26
N ILE A 81 -12.92 13.21 -26.09
CA ILE A 81 -14.22 13.83 -25.90
C ILE A 81 -14.01 15.26 -25.41
N LYS A 82 -14.48 16.22 -26.20
CA LYS A 82 -14.45 17.64 -25.84
C LYS A 82 -15.55 17.94 -24.83
N VAL A 83 -15.19 18.58 -23.72
CA VAL A 83 -16.13 19.00 -22.67
C VAL A 83 -16.32 20.52 -22.71
N VAL A 84 -17.57 20.95 -22.80
CA VAL A 84 -18.00 22.35 -22.76
C VAL A 84 -18.96 22.58 -21.59
N ASP A 85 -19.05 23.80 -21.06
CA ASP A 85 -20.06 24.12 -20.05
C ASP A 85 -21.47 24.31 -20.66
N GLU A 86 -22.44 24.71 -19.83
CA GLU A 86 -23.84 24.89 -20.24
C GLU A 86 -23.99 25.93 -21.37
N ASP A 87 -23.13 26.96 -21.38
CA ASP A 87 -23.06 28.04 -22.35
C ASP A 87 -22.25 27.67 -23.61
N GLY A 88 -21.66 26.47 -23.65
CA GLY A 88 -20.84 25.98 -24.75
C GLY A 88 -19.37 26.45 -24.70
N VAL A 89 -18.91 26.99 -23.57
CA VAL A 89 -17.51 27.37 -23.39
C VAL A 89 -16.69 26.15 -22.98
N ALA A 90 -15.70 25.80 -23.79
CA ALA A 90 -14.81 24.68 -23.54
C ALA A 90 -14.10 24.77 -22.17
N ALA A 91 -13.79 23.62 -21.56
CA ALA A 91 -12.81 23.54 -20.48
C ALA A 91 -11.48 24.15 -20.95
N LYS A 92 -10.75 24.84 -20.08
CA LYS A 92 -9.51 25.54 -20.44
C LYS A 92 -8.33 25.02 -19.64
N PRO A 93 -7.09 25.13 -20.16
CA PRO A 93 -5.90 24.84 -19.37
C PRO A 93 -5.94 25.54 -18.00
N GLY A 94 -5.70 24.80 -16.92
CA GLY A 94 -5.83 25.30 -15.53
C GLY A 94 -7.16 24.95 -14.85
N ASP A 95 -8.18 24.53 -15.59
CA ASP A 95 -9.43 23.99 -15.02
C ASP A 95 -9.20 22.58 -14.44
N LEU A 96 -10.09 22.14 -13.55
CA LEU A 96 -10.26 20.73 -13.23
C LEU A 96 -11.50 20.18 -13.92
N LEU A 97 -11.38 19.01 -14.51
CA LEU A 97 -12.50 18.23 -15.03
C LEU A 97 -12.88 17.17 -13.98
N ALA A 98 -14.00 17.35 -13.30
CA ALA A 98 -14.52 16.33 -12.42
C ALA A 98 -15.36 15.33 -13.22
N VAL A 99 -14.97 14.06 -13.21
CA VAL A 99 -15.61 12.97 -13.95
C VAL A 99 -16.19 11.99 -12.93
N GLU A 100 -17.52 11.93 -12.85
CA GLU A 100 -18.26 10.98 -12.03
C GLU A 100 -18.54 9.71 -12.85
N ILE A 101 -18.14 8.56 -12.32
CA ILE A 101 -18.41 7.25 -12.92
C ILE A 101 -19.75 6.73 -12.38
N CYS A 102 -20.86 7.13 -12.99
CA CYS A 102 -22.20 6.82 -12.49
C CYS A 102 -22.52 5.31 -12.57
N ASN A 103 -22.04 4.63 -13.61
CA ASN A 103 -22.26 3.22 -13.85
C ASN A 103 -21.24 2.67 -14.85
N LEU A 104 -21.05 1.36 -14.85
CA LEU A 104 -20.05 0.68 -15.68
C LEU A 104 -20.33 -0.82 -15.74
N GLY A 105 -19.77 -1.51 -16.72
CA GLY A 105 -19.89 -2.97 -16.86
C GLY A 105 -19.47 -3.51 -18.22
N PRO A 106 -19.57 -4.84 -18.42
CA PRO A 106 -19.30 -5.46 -19.72
C PRO A 106 -20.33 -5.02 -20.77
N LEU A 107 -19.95 -5.12 -22.05
CA LEU A 107 -20.90 -4.93 -23.13
C LEU A 107 -21.91 -6.09 -23.19
N PRO A 108 -23.22 -5.84 -23.41
CA PRO A 108 -24.20 -6.91 -23.50
C PRO A 108 -23.86 -7.92 -24.61
N GLY A 109 -23.79 -9.20 -24.26
CA GLY A 109 -23.38 -10.28 -25.16
C GLY A 109 -21.87 -10.51 -25.27
N ASP A 110 -21.06 -9.81 -24.48
CA ASP A 110 -19.60 -9.97 -24.37
C ASP A 110 -19.18 -10.13 -22.89
N GLU A 111 -19.95 -10.93 -22.13
CA GLU A 111 -19.75 -11.14 -20.69
C GLU A 111 -18.58 -12.10 -20.34
N TRP A 112 -17.39 -11.78 -20.83
CA TRP A 112 -16.14 -12.50 -20.53
C TRP A 112 -14.94 -11.54 -20.55
N GLY A 113 -13.82 -12.01 -20.04
CA GLY A 113 -12.55 -11.29 -20.07
C GLY A 113 -11.35 -12.22 -19.92
N PHE A 114 -10.16 -11.65 -19.83
CA PHE A 114 -8.92 -12.43 -19.71
C PHE A 114 -7.96 -11.80 -18.70
N THR A 115 -7.10 -12.64 -18.14
CA THR A 115 -5.90 -12.23 -17.40
C THR A 115 -4.73 -13.00 -17.98
N GLY A 116 -3.58 -12.37 -18.15
CA GLY A 116 -2.38 -13.02 -18.65
C GLY A 116 -1.11 -12.58 -17.92
N SER A 117 -0.01 -13.24 -18.27
CA SER A 117 1.34 -12.74 -18.05
C SER A 117 2.03 -12.70 -19.39
N PHE A 118 2.77 -11.65 -19.70
CA PHE A 118 3.52 -11.61 -20.96
C PHE A 118 4.77 -12.49 -20.91
N ASP A 119 5.25 -12.88 -22.09
CA ASP A 119 6.56 -13.52 -22.23
C ASP A 119 7.65 -12.49 -21.86
N ARG A 120 8.73 -12.92 -21.21
CA ARG A 120 9.84 -12.05 -20.79
C ARG A 120 10.39 -11.22 -21.94
N GLU A 121 10.46 -11.81 -23.13
CA GLU A 121 11.01 -11.16 -24.32
C GLU A 121 9.97 -10.26 -25.03
N ASN A 122 8.73 -10.21 -24.54
CA ASN A 122 7.63 -9.43 -25.12
C ASN A 122 6.74 -8.80 -24.04
N GLY A 123 7.32 -7.95 -23.18
CA GLY A 123 6.60 -7.17 -22.16
C GLY A 123 7.04 -7.50 -20.73
N GLY A 124 6.98 -8.78 -20.35
CA GLY A 124 7.21 -9.20 -18.97
C GLY A 124 6.07 -8.83 -18.01
N GLY A 125 6.42 -8.46 -16.78
CA GLY A 125 5.53 -8.32 -15.62
C GLY A 125 6.33 -8.40 -14.31
N PHE A 126 5.69 -8.13 -13.17
CA PHE A 126 6.38 -7.86 -11.91
C PHE A 126 7.29 -9.02 -11.45
N LEU A 127 6.87 -10.26 -11.73
CA LEU A 127 7.59 -11.49 -11.37
C LEU A 127 8.11 -12.26 -12.60
N THR A 128 8.54 -11.55 -13.65
CA THR A 128 9.02 -12.17 -14.91
C THR A 128 10.21 -13.11 -14.72
N ASP A 129 11.02 -12.86 -13.70
CA ASP A 129 12.12 -13.72 -13.27
C ASP A 129 11.66 -15.11 -12.78
N HIS A 130 10.43 -15.21 -12.25
CA HIS A 130 9.80 -16.47 -11.86
C HIS A 130 8.88 -17.05 -12.93
N PHE A 131 8.19 -16.18 -13.67
CA PHE A 131 7.20 -16.54 -14.69
C PHE A 131 7.58 -15.95 -16.06
N PRO A 132 8.65 -16.44 -16.70
CA PRO A 132 9.16 -15.84 -17.94
C PRO A 132 8.31 -16.18 -19.18
N CYS A 133 7.39 -17.14 -19.06
CA CYS A 133 6.56 -17.60 -20.15
C CYS A 133 5.21 -16.88 -20.14
N ALA A 134 4.67 -16.64 -21.34
CA ALA A 134 3.30 -16.13 -21.44
C ALA A 134 2.28 -17.14 -20.88
N THR A 135 1.33 -16.65 -20.08
CA THR A 135 0.21 -17.43 -19.54
C THR A 135 -1.11 -16.69 -19.75
N LYS A 136 -2.24 -17.41 -19.67
CA LYS A 136 -3.58 -16.85 -19.87
C LYS A 136 -4.63 -17.62 -19.05
N ALA A 137 -5.55 -16.89 -18.43
CA ALA A 137 -6.79 -17.39 -17.86
C ALA A 137 -7.97 -16.62 -18.49
N ILE A 138 -9.06 -17.33 -18.78
CA ILE A 138 -10.30 -16.75 -19.27
C ILE A 138 -11.29 -16.67 -18.11
N TRP A 139 -12.00 -15.55 -18.01
CA TRP A 139 -12.99 -15.27 -16.98
C TRP A 139 -14.36 -15.10 -17.61
N TYR A 140 -15.38 -15.66 -16.97
CA TYR A 140 -16.78 -15.52 -17.38
C TYR A 140 -17.56 -14.76 -16.31
N PHE A 141 -18.47 -13.88 -16.73
CA PHE A 141 -19.21 -13.02 -15.82
C PHE A 141 -20.63 -13.54 -15.57
N GLU A 142 -20.98 -13.70 -14.30
CA GLU A 142 -22.32 -14.05 -13.82
C GLU A 142 -22.89 -12.90 -12.98
N GLY A 143 -23.51 -11.93 -13.66
CA GLY A 143 -23.96 -10.70 -13.01
C GLY A 143 -22.76 -9.92 -12.48
N ILE A 144 -22.64 -9.83 -11.16
CA ILE A 144 -21.51 -9.13 -10.51
C ILE A 144 -20.29 -10.03 -10.25
N TYR A 145 -20.38 -11.34 -10.52
CA TYR A 145 -19.33 -12.30 -10.17
C TYR A 145 -18.50 -12.71 -11.39
N ALA A 146 -17.22 -13.01 -11.18
CA ALA A 146 -16.36 -13.68 -12.15
C ALA A 146 -15.91 -15.05 -11.64
N TYR A 147 -15.70 -15.99 -12.56
CA TYR A 147 -15.03 -17.26 -12.33
C TYR A 147 -14.20 -17.67 -13.56
N SER A 148 -13.19 -18.52 -13.36
CA SER A 148 -12.34 -19.04 -14.44
C SER A 148 -12.26 -20.57 -14.38
N PRO A 149 -12.51 -21.29 -15.49
CA PRO A 149 -12.24 -22.73 -15.55
C PRO A 149 -10.76 -23.08 -15.36
N GLN A 150 -9.85 -22.16 -15.72
CA GLN A 150 -8.41 -22.34 -15.56
C GLN A 150 -7.96 -22.13 -14.11
N ILE A 151 -8.78 -21.52 -13.24
CA ILE A 151 -8.49 -21.30 -11.81
C ILE A 151 -9.69 -21.81 -10.97
N PRO A 152 -9.82 -23.14 -10.77
CA PRO A 152 -11.00 -23.75 -10.16
C PRO A 152 -11.13 -23.40 -8.66
N GLY A 153 -12.38 -23.44 -8.17
CA GLY A 153 -12.69 -23.19 -6.77
C GLY A 153 -12.61 -21.72 -6.35
N VAL A 154 -12.49 -20.80 -7.32
CA VAL A 154 -12.48 -19.36 -7.09
C VAL A 154 -13.70 -18.71 -7.74
N ARG A 155 -14.38 -17.83 -7.00
CA ARG A 155 -15.46 -16.99 -7.49
C ARG A 155 -15.55 -15.72 -6.64
N PHE A 156 -15.53 -14.55 -7.27
CA PHE A 156 -15.58 -13.28 -6.54
C PHE A 156 -16.41 -12.21 -7.26
N PRO A 157 -17.04 -11.29 -6.52
CA PRO A 157 -17.65 -10.11 -7.12
C PRO A 157 -16.57 -9.19 -7.69
N GLY A 158 -16.79 -8.65 -8.88
CA GLY A 158 -15.86 -7.71 -9.52
C GLY A 158 -15.88 -6.34 -8.85
N LEU A 159 -14.70 -5.75 -8.69
CA LEU A 159 -14.55 -4.32 -8.46
C LEU A 159 -14.24 -3.67 -9.79
N THR A 160 -15.28 -3.47 -10.60
CA THR A 160 -15.14 -3.08 -12.01
C THR A 160 -14.78 -1.59 -12.14
N HIS A 161 -13.80 -1.26 -12.99
CA HIS A 161 -13.22 0.09 -13.14
C HIS A 161 -12.49 0.23 -14.50
N PRO A 162 -12.25 1.44 -15.01
CA PRO A 162 -11.30 1.65 -16.11
C PRO A 162 -9.86 1.71 -15.59
N GLY A 163 -8.93 1.03 -16.25
CA GLY A 163 -7.48 1.21 -16.08
C GLY A 163 -7.02 2.58 -16.62
N VAL A 164 -7.55 2.97 -17.79
CA VAL A 164 -7.26 4.27 -18.41
C VAL A 164 -8.41 5.26 -18.28
N VAL A 165 -8.14 6.39 -17.62
CA VAL A 165 -8.97 7.60 -17.67
C VAL A 165 -8.10 8.85 -17.56
N GLY A 166 -8.19 9.76 -18.52
CA GLY A 166 -7.34 10.96 -18.53
C GLY A 166 -7.69 12.00 -19.57
N THR A 167 -7.10 13.18 -19.42
CA THR A 167 -7.22 14.30 -20.37
C THR A 167 -6.00 14.39 -21.28
N ALA A 168 -6.13 15.00 -22.45
CA ALA A 168 -4.98 15.18 -23.33
C ALA A 168 -3.92 16.12 -22.69
N PRO A 169 -2.61 15.82 -22.84
CA PRO A 169 -1.54 16.68 -22.33
C PRO A 169 -1.41 17.97 -23.17
N SER A 170 -0.79 19.00 -22.59
CA SER A 170 -0.29 20.14 -23.38
C SER A 170 0.97 19.73 -24.16
N MET A 171 1.38 20.55 -25.13
CA MET A 171 2.64 20.27 -25.83
C MET A 171 3.87 20.32 -24.93
N GLU A 172 3.85 21.20 -23.93
CA GLU A 172 4.92 21.30 -22.95
C GLU A 172 4.99 20.03 -22.09
N LEU A 173 3.85 19.56 -21.58
CA LEU A 173 3.78 18.36 -20.77
C LEU A 173 4.23 17.12 -21.56
N LEU A 174 3.79 16.98 -22.80
CA LEU A 174 4.21 15.88 -23.67
C LEU A 174 5.74 15.85 -23.86
N ARG A 175 6.36 17.02 -24.04
CA ARG A 175 7.83 17.11 -24.17
C ARG A 175 8.54 16.71 -22.87
N ILE A 176 8.01 17.11 -21.71
CA ILE A 176 8.54 16.72 -20.39
C ILE A 176 8.53 15.19 -20.26
N TRP A 177 7.40 14.54 -20.60
CA TRP A 177 7.28 13.08 -20.57
C TRP A 177 8.31 12.40 -21.47
N ASN A 178 8.33 12.77 -22.75
CA ASN A 178 9.23 12.17 -23.73
C ASN A 178 10.71 12.39 -23.39
N GLU A 179 11.06 13.53 -22.76
CA GLU A 179 12.41 13.83 -22.31
C GLU A 179 12.83 12.91 -21.15
N ARG A 180 12.07 12.93 -20.04
CA ARG A 180 12.47 12.20 -18.82
C ARG A 180 12.46 10.68 -19.02
N GLU A 181 11.51 10.17 -19.81
CA GLU A 181 11.41 8.74 -20.14
C GLU A 181 12.56 8.30 -21.05
N ARG A 182 12.93 9.14 -22.03
CA ARG A 182 14.11 8.88 -22.88
C ARG A 182 15.40 8.92 -22.08
N GLN A 183 15.55 9.88 -21.16
CA GLN A 183 16.70 9.94 -20.27
C GLN A 183 16.80 8.67 -19.40
N LEU A 184 15.68 8.16 -18.89
CA LEU A 184 15.66 6.90 -18.15
C LEU A 184 16.14 5.73 -19.03
N GLU A 185 15.62 5.59 -20.26
CA GLU A 185 16.02 4.50 -21.16
C GLU A 185 17.52 4.61 -21.57
N GLU A 186 18.01 5.82 -21.86
CA GLU A 186 19.40 6.06 -22.28
C GLU A 186 20.42 5.91 -21.14
N SER A 187 20.05 6.27 -19.91
CA SER A 187 20.92 6.22 -18.73
C SER A 187 20.79 4.92 -17.93
N GLY A 188 19.60 4.34 -17.86
CA GLY A 188 19.28 3.13 -17.11
C GLY A 188 20.08 1.92 -17.57
N LEU A 189 20.33 1.80 -18.88
CA LEU A 189 21.19 0.73 -19.45
C LEU A 189 22.66 0.80 -19.00
N LYS A 190 23.09 1.93 -18.44
CA LYS A 190 24.47 2.16 -17.96
C LYS A 190 24.58 2.13 -16.44
N SER A 191 23.46 2.20 -15.71
CA SER A 191 23.44 2.24 -14.25
C SER A 191 23.24 0.83 -13.68
N PRO A 192 24.20 0.28 -12.91
CA PRO A 192 24.05 -1.05 -12.31
C PRO A 192 22.99 -1.10 -11.20
N THR A 193 22.49 0.05 -10.73
CA THR A 193 21.56 0.18 -9.59
C THR A 193 20.08 0.21 -9.98
N LEU A 194 19.76 0.28 -11.28
CA LEU A 194 18.37 0.44 -11.71
C LEU A 194 17.62 -0.91 -11.67
N CYS A 195 16.71 -1.06 -10.70
CA CYS A 195 15.85 -2.23 -10.50
C CYS A 195 16.59 -3.57 -10.53
N GLU A 196 17.46 -3.76 -9.54
CA GLU A 196 18.19 -5.02 -9.39
C GLU A 196 17.27 -6.22 -9.13
N VAL A 197 16.02 -5.98 -8.72
CA VAL A 197 15.04 -7.00 -8.30
C VAL A 197 13.85 -7.19 -9.24
N VAL A 198 13.53 -6.23 -10.11
CA VAL A 198 12.46 -6.33 -11.11
C VAL A 198 13.09 -6.41 -12.49
N HIS A 199 12.95 -7.57 -13.13
CA HIS A 199 13.55 -7.83 -14.44
C HIS A 199 12.52 -7.66 -15.56
N GLN A 200 12.40 -6.45 -16.09
CA GLN A 200 11.60 -6.18 -17.30
C GLN A 200 12.36 -5.24 -18.25
N ARG A 201 12.10 -5.38 -19.55
CA ARG A 201 12.58 -4.47 -20.60
C ARG A 201 11.49 -4.28 -21.67
N PRO A 202 11.34 -3.08 -22.24
CA PRO A 202 12.14 -1.85 -22.01
C PRO A 202 11.83 -1.14 -20.67
N LEU A 203 12.72 -0.24 -20.22
CA LEU A 203 12.56 0.52 -18.97
C LEU A 203 11.58 1.69 -19.11
N ALA A 204 11.40 2.19 -20.33
CA ALA A 204 10.30 3.05 -20.70
C ALA A 204 9.87 2.78 -22.14
N ASN A 205 8.59 2.97 -22.43
CA ASN A 205 8.03 2.79 -23.77
C ASN A 205 8.00 4.14 -24.51
N LEU A 206 9.08 4.45 -25.24
CA LEU A 206 9.22 5.71 -25.99
C LEU A 206 8.23 5.83 -27.16
N PRO A 207 7.97 7.06 -27.67
CA PRO A 207 7.16 7.27 -28.86
C PRO A 207 7.58 6.38 -30.03
N THR A 208 6.59 5.80 -30.71
CA THR A 208 6.81 4.97 -31.90
C THR A 208 5.64 5.09 -32.86
N THR A 209 5.98 5.20 -34.15
CA THR A 209 5.02 5.20 -35.26
C THR A 209 4.42 3.82 -35.51
N LYS A 210 5.08 2.74 -35.06
CA LYS A 210 4.57 1.38 -35.19
C LYS A 210 3.26 1.23 -34.41
N GLY A 211 2.21 0.80 -35.10
CA GLY A 211 0.90 0.59 -34.49
C GLY A 211 0.18 1.88 -34.06
N CYS A 212 0.67 3.05 -34.47
CA CYS A 212 0.14 4.34 -34.01
C CYS A 212 -1.24 4.67 -34.63
N LEU A 213 -2.20 4.99 -33.77
CA LEU A 213 -3.56 5.38 -34.12
C LEU A 213 -3.87 6.76 -33.50
N LEU A 214 -4.22 7.72 -34.35
CA LEU A 214 -4.38 9.14 -34.00
C LEU A 214 -5.80 9.67 -34.28
N GLY A 215 -6.82 8.86 -34.03
CA GLY A 215 -8.21 9.26 -34.27
C GLY A 215 -8.51 9.45 -35.76
N ASN A 216 -8.99 10.64 -36.13
CA ASN A 216 -9.33 10.97 -37.51
C ASN A 216 -8.10 11.29 -38.40
N ILE A 217 -6.90 11.39 -37.83
CA ILE A 217 -5.70 11.73 -38.59
C ILE A 217 -5.20 10.48 -39.31
N GLN A 218 -5.20 10.53 -40.65
CA GLN A 218 -4.91 9.36 -41.49
C GLN A 218 -3.42 9.03 -41.55
N GLU A 219 -3.08 7.76 -41.35
CA GLU A 219 -1.73 7.21 -41.47
C GLU A 219 -1.08 7.56 -42.83
N GLY A 220 0.20 7.93 -42.79
CA GLY A 220 0.98 8.31 -43.97
C GLY A 220 0.76 9.75 -44.47
N THR A 221 -0.07 10.55 -43.81
CA THR A 221 -0.14 12.00 -44.07
C THR A 221 1.02 12.73 -43.36
N PRO A 222 1.48 13.90 -43.86
CA PRO A 222 2.53 14.67 -43.19
C PRO A 222 2.18 15.08 -41.75
N GLU A 223 0.89 15.32 -41.49
CA GLU A 223 0.38 15.60 -40.15
C GLU A 223 0.48 14.37 -39.24
N TRP A 224 0.03 13.21 -39.72
CA TRP A 224 0.18 11.96 -38.98
C TRP A 224 1.64 11.64 -38.69
N GLU A 225 2.53 11.78 -39.68
CA GLU A 225 3.96 11.49 -39.49
C GLU A 225 4.55 12.38 -38.40
N ARG A 226 4.27 13.69 -38.41
CA ARG A 226 4.76 14.60 -37.38
C ARG A 226 4.28 14.17 -35.98
N ILE A 227 2.98 13.95 -35.83
CA ILE A 227 2.38 13.63 -34.53
C ILE A 227 2.83 12.24 -34.05
N ALA A 228 2.80 11.23 -34.92
CA ALA A 228 3.11 9.84 -34.56
C ALA A 228 4.56 9.65 -34.09
N ASN A 229 5.48 10.52 -34.49
CA ASN A 229 6.88 10.49 -34.05
C ASN A 229 7.09 11.02 -32.62
N GLU A 230 6.16 11.84 -32.09
CA GLU A 230 6.29 12.45 -30.77
C GLU A 230 5.14 12.09 -29.80
N ALA A 231 4.08 11.45 -30.29
CA ALA A 231 2.94 11.07 -29.47
C ALA A 231 3.33 9.97 -28.46
N ALA A 232 3.09 10.25 -27.17
CA ALA A 232 3.50 9.37 -26.09
C ALA A 232 2.67 8.09 -26.06
N ARG A 233 3.29 7.00 -25.58
CA ARG A 233 2.61 5.74 -25.29
C ARG A 233 1.64 5.91 -24.12
N THR A 234 0.54 5.17 -24.16
CA THR A 234 -0.51 5.19 -23.12
C THR A 234 -0.23 4.25 -21.96
N ILE A 235 0.93 3.58 -21.93
CA ILE A 235 1.27 2.55 -20.94
C ILE A 235 1.38 3.13 -19.53
N PRO A 236 2.21 4.13 -19.23
CA PRO A 236 2.31 4.64 -17.86
C PRO A 236 1.22 5.67 -17.54
N GLY A 237 0.71 5.59 -16.32
CA GLY A 237 -0.02 6.66 -15.63
C GLY A 237 0.90 7.86 -15.43
N ARG A 238 0.35 9.07 -15.58
CA ARG A 238 1.10 10.34 -15.57
C ARG A 238 0.26 11.44 -14.90
N GLU A 239 0.76 12.67 -14.98
CA GLU A 239 0.13 13.87 -14.43
C GLU A 239 -1.31 14.12 -14.92
N ASN A 240 -1.68 13.57 -16.08
CA ASN A 240 -3.02 13.68 -16.65
C ASN A 240 -3.99 12.57 -16.22
N GLY A 241 -3.60 11.71 -15.27
CA GLY A 241 -4.20 10.41 -15.05
C GLY A 241 -3.64 9.42 -16.08
N GLY A 242 -4.47 8.94 -16.99
CA GLY A 242 -4.06 7.93 -17.96
C GLY A 242 -4.19 6.54 -17.35
N ASN A 243 -3.20 5.67 -17.56
CA ASN A 243 -3.21 4.29 -17.09
C ASN A 243 -2.70 4.20 -15.65
N CYS A 244 -3.57 4.50 -14.69
CA CYS A 244 -3.17 4.46 -13.29
C CYS A 244 -3.49 3.11 -12.63
N ASP A 245 -4.37 2.31 -13.24
CA ASP A 245 -4.78 0.98 -12.78
C ASP A 245 -5.18 0.95 -11.31
N ILE A 246 -5.97 1.95 -10.93
CA ILE A 246 -6.47 2.10 -9.57
C ILE A 246 -7.83 1.41 -9.49
N LYS A 247 -7.86 0.19 -8.93
CA LYS A 247 -9.11 -0.58 -8.78
C LYS A 247 -10.24 0.16 -8.04
N ASN A 248 -9.88 1.11 -7.18
CA ASN A 248 -10.83 1.94 -6.42
C ASN A 248 -11.50 3.06 -7.26
N LEU A 249 -11.09 3.28 -8.51
CA LEU A 249 -11.81 4.13 -9.49
C LEU A 249 -13.03 3.41 -10.07
N SER A 250 -13.92 2.94 -9.20
CA SER A 250 -15.04 2.08 -9.53
C SER A 250 -16.37 2.84 -9.60
N LYS A 251 -17.49 2.11 -9.54
CA LYS A 251 -18.84 2.66 -9.65
C LYS A 251 -19.14 3.66 -8.53
N GLY A 252 -19.48 4.87 -8.94
CA GLY A 252 -19.79 6.02 -8.10
C GLY A 252 -18.56 6.82 -7.69
N SER A 253 -17.36 6.44 -8.12
CA SER A 253 -16.16 7.25 -7.93
C SER A 253 -16.25 8.57 -8.71
N LYS A 254 -15.56 9.60 -8.20
CA LYS A 254 -15.44 10.90 -8.87
C LYS A 254 -13.98 11.34 -8.91
N ILE A 255 -13.40 11.36 -10.11
CA ILE A 255 -12.00 11.76 -10.33
C ILE A 255 -11.91 13.21 -10.80
N TYR A 256 -10.91 13.94 -10.33
CA TYR A 256 -10.66 15.34 -10.65
C TYR A 256 -9.39 15.46 -11.49
N LEU A 257 -9.55 15.53 -12.81
CA LEU A 257 -8.46 15.52 -13.78
C LEU A 257 -7.98 16.94 -14.12
N PRO A 258 -6.67 17.21 -14.14
CA PRO A 258 -6.12 18.50 -14.58
C PRO A 258 -6.31 18.72 -16.08
N VAL A 259 -6.82 19.89 -16.45
CA VAL A 259 -7.01 20.26 -17.85
C VAL A 259 -5.77 20.96 -18.39
N PHE A 260 -5.18 20.41 -19.47
CA PHE A 260 -3.99 20.96 -20.11
C PHE A 260 -4.21 21.55 -21.52
N VAL A 261 -5.36 21.26 -22.13
CA VAL A 261 -5.76 21.76 -23.46
C VAL A 261 -7.20 22.24 -23.46
N GLU A 262 -7.55 23.08 -24.43
CA GLU A 262 -8.94 23.50 -24.61
C GLU A 262 -9.84 22.28 -24.88
N GLY A 263 -10.96 22.21 -24.16
CA GLY A 263 -11.92 21.11 -24.23
C GLY A 263 -11.58 19.92 -23.34
N ALA A 264 -10.44 19.93 -22.64
CA ALA A 264 -9.88 18.81 -21.87
C ALA A 264 -9.51 17.55 -22.68
N ASN A 265 -10.30 17.23 -23.72
CA ASN A 265 -10.09 16.08 -24.60
C ASN A 265 -9.96 14.79 -23.77
N LEU A 266 -11.03 14.46 -23.05
CA LEU A 266 -11.13 13.29 -22.16
C LEU A 266 -11.13 11.99 -22.98
N SER A 267 -10.29 11.04 -22.59
CA SER A 267 -10.29 9.69 -23.16
C SER A 267 -10.29 8.64 -22.06
N THR A 268 -10.85 7.47 -22.38
CA THR A 268 -10.91 6.33 -21.47
C THR A 268 -10.87 5.02 -22.26
N GLY A 269 -10.39 3.96 -21.64
CA GLY A 269 -10.28 2.62 -22.20
C GLY A 269 -9.88 1.65 -21.11
N ASP A 270 -9.43 0.46 -21.53
CA ASP A 270 -8.81 -0.50 -20.63
C ASP A 270 -9.75 -0.97 -19.51
N MET A 271 -10.88 -1.56 -19.91
CA MET A 271 -11.93 -1.86 -18.93
C MET A 271 -11.56 -3.11 -18.14
N HIS A 272 -11.56 -3.00 -16.81
CA HIS A 272 -11.29 -4.09 -15.91
C HIS A 272 -12.57 -4.57 -15.23
N PHE A 273 -12.88 -5.87 -15.30
CA PHE A 273 -13.94 -6.44 -14.47
C PHE A 273 -13.56 -6.44 -12.99
N SER A 274 -12.28 -6.69 -12.70
CA SER A 274 -11.67 -6.70 -11.37
C SER A 274 -10.16 -6.68 -11.50
N GLN A 275 -9.45 -6.20 -10.48
CA GLN A 275 -7.99 -6.14 -10.43
C GLN A 275 -7.50 -6.32 -8.98
N GLY A 276 -6.32 -6.90 -8.82
CA GLY A 276 -5.56 -6.85 -7.58
C GLY A 276 -4.64 -5.63 -7.52
N ASP A 277 -4.32 -5.15 -6.32
CA ASP A 277 -3.38 -4.03 -6.19
C ASP A 277 -2.01 -4.38 -6.80
N GLY A 278 -1.46 -3.44 -7.57
CA GLY A 278 -0.22 -3.56 -8.30
C GLY A 278 -0.37 -4.13 -9.71
N GLU A 279 -1.49 -4.80 -10.01
CA GLU A 279 -1.73 -5.42 -11.32
C GLU A 279 -0.56 -6.33 -11.75
N ILE A 280 -0.05 -7.12 -10.80
CA ILE A 280 1.30 -7.69 -10.81
C ILE A 280 1.68 -8.49 -12.07
N SER A 281 0.71 -9.02 -12.83
CA SER A 281 0.98 -9.79 -14.05
C SER A 281 1.18 -8.95 -15.31
N PHE A 282 0.98 -7.63 -15.26
CA PHE A 282 1.03 -6.64 -16.34
C PHE A 282 0.01 -6.82 -17.48
N CYS A 283 -0.23 -8.03 -17.95
CA CYS A 283 -1.47 -8.31 -18.67
C CYS A 283 -2.56 -8.64 -17.64
N GLY A 284 -2.64 -7.79 -16.62
CA GLY A 284 -3.37 -8.02 -15.41
C GLY A 284 -4.68 -7.26 -15.42
N ALA A 285 -5.33 -7.25 -14.26
CA ALA A 285 -6.77 -7.21 -14.16
C ALA A 285 -7.47 -8.37 -14.91
N ILE A 286 -8.80 -8.38 -14.84
CA ILE A 286 -9.63 -9.10 -15.81
C ILE A 286 -10.00 -8.12 -16.90
N GLU A 287 -9.22 -8.14 -17.97
CA GLU A 287 -9.35 -7.32 -19.16
C GLU A 287 -10.64 -7.64 -19.91
N MET A 288 -11.41 -6.62 -20.27
CA MET A 288 -12.66 -6.78 -21.02
C MET A 288 -12.98 -5.60 -21.94
N SER A 289 -13.88 -5.84 -22.91
CA SER A 289 -14.61 -4.75 -23.54
C SER A 289 -15.77 -4.32 -22.63
N GLY A 290 -16.10 -3.03 -22.61
CA GLY A 290 -17.06 -2.52 -21.64
C GLY A 290 -17.68 -1.18 -21.98
N PHE A 291 -18.39 -0.62 -21.00
CA PHE A 291 -18.92 0.72 -21.07
C PHE A 291 -18.73 1.48 -19.75
N LEU A 292 -18.65 2.80 -19.86
CA LEU A 292 -18.78 3.74 -18.76
C LEU A 292 -19.97 4.66 -19.02
N GLU A 293 -20.79 4.88 -18.00
CA GLU A 293 -21.78 5.96 -17.97
C GLU A 293 -21.26 7.05 -17.05
N LEU A 294 -21.06 8.24 -17.62
CA LEU A 294 -20.29 9.33 -17.03
C LEU A 294 -21.13 10.60 -16.90
N LYS A 295 -20.72 11.44 -15.96
CA LYS A 295 -21.12 12.84 -15.89
C LYS A 295 -19.90 13.70 -15.62
N CYS A 296 -19.78 14.81 -16.34
CA CYS A 296 -18.65 15.73 -16.20
C CYS A 296 -19.06 17.06 -15.58
N GLU A 297 -18.18 17.66 -14.78
CA GLU A 297 -18.29 19.04 -14.31
C GLU A 297 -16.97 19.77 -14.55
N ILE A 298 -17.03 21.06 -14.91
CA ILE A 298 -15.85 21.90 -15.06
C ILE A 298 -15.71 22.77 -13.82
N ILE A 299 -14.60 22.61 -13.10
CA ILE A 299 -14.21 23.49 -11.99
C ILE A 299 -13.21 24.50 -12.54
N ARG A 300 -13.68 25.72 -12.77
CA ARG A 300 -12.88 26.78 -13.38
C ARG A 300 -11.70 27.15 -12.49
N ASN A 301 -10.49 27.22 -13.06
CA ASN A 301 -9.22 27.41 -12.35
C ASN A 301 -8.97 26.37 -11.23
N GLY A 302 -9.60 25.20 -11.33
CA GLY A 302 -9.55 24.18 -10.29
C GLY A 302 -8.14 23.66 -10.00
N MET A 303 -7.22 23.66 -10.98
CA MET A 303 -5.86 23.19 -10.74
C MET A 303 -5.14 24.08 -9.72
N GLN A 304 -5.27 25.40 -9.85
CA GLN A 304 -4.66 26.35 -8.90
C GLN A 304 -5.27 26.19 -7.50
N GLU A 305 -6.59 26.01 -7.42
CA GLU A 305 -7.30 25.93 -6.15
C GLU A 305 -7.05 24.60 -5.44
N TYR A 306 -7.03 23.47 -6.15
CA TYR A 306 -7.04 22.15 -5.52
C TYR A 306 -5.76 21.35 -5.73
N LEU A 307 -5.10 21.44 -6.89
CA LEU A 307 -3.85 20.70 -7.12
C LEU A 307 -2.64 21.53 -6.70
N THR A 308 -1.58 20.85 -6.25
CA THR A 308 -0.32 21.51 -5.95
C THR A 308 0.75 21.01 -6.91
N PRO A 309 1.45 21.90 -7.63
CA PRO A 309 2.58 21.50 -8.44
C PRO A 309 3.71 20.98 -7.56
N MET A 310 4.05 19.71 -7.77
CA MET A 310 5.10 18.99 -7.06
C MET A 310 6.21 18.64 -8.06
N GLY A 311 6.93 19.65 -8.55
CA GLY A 311 7.99 19.44 -9.53
C GLY A 311 8.52 20.76 -10.09
N PRO A 312 9.42 20.70 -11.10
CA PRO A 312 10.06 21.89 -11.64
C PRO A 312 9.11 22.82 -12.42
N THR A 313 7.91 22.35 -12.78
CA THR A 313 6.92 23.15 -13.52
C THR A 313 5.53 23.04 -12.91
N PRO A 314 4.62 24.02 -13.14
CA PRO A 314 3.22 23.97 -12.73
C PRO A 314 2.42 22.77 -13.28
N LEU A 315 2.98 22.03 -14.24
CA LEU A 315 2.35 20.87 -14.88
C LEU A 315 2.57 19.57 -14.09
N HIS A 316 3.49 19.56 -13.11
CA HIS A 316 3.76 18.40 -12.25
C HIS A 316 2.70 18.27 -11.16
N VAL A 317 1.47 17.97 -11.56
CA VAL A 317 0.33 17.75 -10.67
C VAL A 317 -0.17 16.31 -10.84
N ASN A 318 -0.89 15.78 -9.85
CA ASN A 318 -1.54 14.48 -9.95
C ASN A 318 -3.05 14.62 -9.74
N PRO A 319 -3.88 13.75 -10.34
CA PRO A 319 -5.29 13.68 -10.04
C PRO A 319 -5.56 13.37 -8.56
N ILE A 320 -6.75 13.75 -8.13
CA ILE A 320 -7.35 13.34 -6.85
C ILE A 320 -8.70 12.72 -7.16
N PHE A 321 -9.20 11.81 -6.31
CA PHE A 321 -10.51 11.22 -6.53
C PHE A 321 -11.23 10.85 -5.24
N GLU A 322 -12.55 10.67 -5.35
CA GLU A 322 -13.40 10.10 -4.31
C GLU A 322 -13.69 8.64 -4.63
N ILE A 323 -13.54 7.75 -3.64
CA ILE A 323 -13.90 6.33 -3.78
C ILE A 323 -15.41 6.20 -3.87
N GLY A 324 -15.88 5.37 -4.82
CA GLY A 324 -17.29 5.07 -5.00
C GLY A 324 -17.90 4.34 -3.80
N PRO A 325 -19.20 4.53 -3.51
CA PRO A 325 -19.86 3.92 -2.37
C PRO A 325 -20.21 2.44 -2.57
N VAL A 326 -19.83 1.85 -3.72
CA VAL A 326 -20.18 0.48 -4.11
C VAL A 326 -18.91 -0.33 -4.34
N GLU A 327 -18.57 -1.18 -3.37
CA GLU A 327 -17.41 -2.08 -3.45
C GLU A 327 -17.79 -3.48 -2.90
N PRO A 328 -17.14 -4.55 -3.39
CA PRO A 328 -17.14 -5.84 -2.73
C PRO A 328 -16.78 -5.71 -1.25
N ARG A 329 -17.59 -6.32 -0.38
CA ARG A 329 -17.29 -6.38 1.05
C ARG A 329 -16.87 -7.78 1.45
N PHE A 330 -15.62 -7.92 1.85
CA PHE A 330 -15.10 -9.14 2.44
C PHE A 330 -14.93 -8.93 3.95
N SER A 331 -15.27 -9.96 4.73
CA SER A 331 -15.21 -9.92 6.19
C SER A 331 -14.02 -10.66 6.79
N GLU A 332 -13.32 -11.45 5.97
CA GLU A 332 -12.22 -12.30 6.38
C GLU A 332 -11.09 -12.16 5.36
N TRP A 333 -9.89 -11.90 5.87
CA TRP A 333 -8.69 -11.65 5.07
C TRP A 333 -7.53 -12.46 5.64
N LEU A 334 -6.72 -13.03 4.76
CA LEU A 334 -5.42 -13.59 5.10
C LEU A 334 -4.34 -12.68 4.51
N VAL A 335 -3.44 -12.22 5.36
CA VAL A 335 -2.44 -11.20 5.01
C VAL A 335 -1.05 -11.80 5.01
N PHE A 336 -0.27 -11.46 3.97
CA PHE A 336 1.10 -11.88 3.76
C PHE A 336 2.02 -10.68 3.88
N GLU A 337 3.06 -10.80 4.70
CA GLU A 337 4.06 -9.75 4.91
C GLU A 337 5.25 -9.90 3.96
N GLY A 338 5.88 -8.79 3.61
CA GLY A 338 7.15 -8.73 2.92
C GLY A 338 8.00 -7.55 3.40
N ILE A 339 9.32 -7.72 3.36
CA ILE A 339 10.31 -6.73 3.82
C ILE A 339 11.32 -6.42 2.71
N SER A 340 12.11 -5.35 2.85
CA SER A 340 13.16 -4.92 1.89
C SER A 340 14.39 -5.86 1.84
N VAL A 341 14.17 -7.16 1.75
CA VAL A 341 15.20 -8.20 1.58
C VAL A 341 14.82 -9.06 0.38
N ASP A 342 15.67 -9.09 -0.63
CA ASP A 342 15.38 -9.80 -1.88
C ASP A 342 15.56 -11.33 -1.75
N GLU A 343 15.22 -12.08 -2.81
CA GLU A 343 15.32 -13.55 -2.78
C GLU A 343 16.75 -14.10 -2.67
N SER A 344 17.77 -13.27 -2.91
CA SER A 344 19.17 -13.64 -2.67
C SER A 344 19.57 -13.50 -1.18
N GLY A 345 18.71 -12.88 -0.36
CA GLY A 345 18.98 -12.56 1.03
C GLY A 345 19.69 -11.22 1.22
N ARG A 346 19.82 -10.42 0.16
CA ARG A 346 20.47 -9.12 0.20
C ARG A 346 19.53 -8.06 0.77
N GLN A 347 20.08 -7.20 1.63
CA GLN A 347 19.40 -6.09 2.25
C GLN A 347 19.29 -4.90 1.29
N HIS A 348 18.07 -4.40 1.10
CA HIS A 348 17.76 -3.12 0.45
C HIS A 348 17.39 -2.07 1.50
N TYR A 349 17.45 -0.79 1.13
CA TYR A 349 17.13 0.31 2.04
C TYR A 349 15.75 0.87 1.73
N LEU A 350 14.78 0.69 2.64
CA LEU A 350 13.40 1.22 2.59
C LEU A 350 12.72 1.07 1.21
N ASP A 351 13.01 -0.04 0.54
CA ASP A 351 12.48 -0.33 -0.79
C ASP A 351 11.14 -1.07 -0.67
N ALA A 352 10.07 -0.32 -0.93
CA ALA A 352 8.70 -0.82 -0.91
C ALA A 352 8.38 -1.74 -2.10
N THR A 353 9.05 -1.56 -3.24
CA THR A 353 8.89 -2.42 -4.42
C THR A 353 9.40 -3.82 -4.10
N VAL A 354 10.58 -3.94 -3.48
CA VAL A 354 11.13 -5.21 -2.97
C VAL A 354 10.19 -5.82 -1.93
N ALA A 355 9.77 -5.03 -0.94
CA ALA A 355 8.88 -5.51 0.11
C ALA A 355 7.56 -6.06 -0.45
N TYR A 356 6.98 -5.42 -1.47
CA TYR A 356 5.76 -5.91 -2.09
C TYR A 356 5.99 -7.18 -2.93
N LYS A 357 7.09 -7.25 -3.68
CA LYS A 357 7.51 -8.49 -4.38
C LYS A 357 7.55 -9.67 -3.42
N ARG A 358 8.10 -9.44 -2.23
CA ARG A 358 8.18 -10.43 -1.15
C ARG A 358 6.82 -10.88 -0.63
N ALA A 359 5.91 -9.96 -0.36
CA ALA A 359 4.55 -10.28 0.07
C ALA A 359 3.78 -11.12 -0.96
N VAL A 360 3.88 -10.75 -2.24
CA VAL A 360 3.25 -11.48 -3.36
C VAL A 360 3.82 -12.90 -3.47
N LEU A 361 5.15 -13.02 -3.46
CA LEU A 361 5.84 -14.30 -3.54
C LEU A 361 5.48 -15.24 -2.36
N ASN A 362 5.37 -14.69 -1.15
CA ASN A 362 4.90 -15.43 0.03
C ASN A 362 3.47 -15.95 -0.16
N ALA A 363 2.57 -15.15 -0.74
CA ALA A 363 1.19 -15.56 -1.02
C ALA A 363 1.09 -16.63 -2.12
N ILE A 364 1.87 -16.51 -3.20
CA ILE A 364 1.95 -17.49 -4.29
C ILE A 364 2.35 -18.86 -3.73
N ASP A 365 3.43 -18.89 -2.95
CA ASP A 365 3.96 -20.13 -2.41
C ASP A 365 3.06 -20.73 -1.32
N TYR A 366 2.30 -19.91 -0.61
CA TYR A 366 1.28 -20.39 0.32
C TYR A 366 0.14 -21.10 -0.40
N LEU A 367 -0.47 -20.43 -1.39
CA LEU A 367 -1.62 -20.97 -2.13
C LEU A 367 -1.24 -22.16 -3.02
N PHE A 368 0.02 -22.27 -3.45
CA PHE A 368 0.55 -23.46 -4.12
C PHE A 368 0.35 -24.74 -3.28
N LYS A 369 0.45 -24.65 -1.95
CA LYS A 369 0.25 -25.80 -1.04
C LYS A 369 -1.19 -26.31 -1.01
N PHE A 370 -2.15 -25.51 -1.48
CA PHE A 370 -3.56 -25.86 -1.58
C PHE A 370 -3.94 -26.51 -2.92
N GLY A 371 -2.96 -26.77 -3.79
CA GLY A 371 -3.13 -27.48 -5.06
C GLY A 371 -3.23 -26.60 -6.30
N TYR A 372 -3.08 -25.28 -6.15
CA TYR A 372 -2.93 -24.37 -7.28
C TYR A 372 -1.51 -24.45 -7.87
N SER A 373 -1.37 -24.25 -9.18
CA SER A 373 -0.06 -23.95 -9.76
C SER A 373 0.35 -22.52 -9.39
N LYS A 374 1.66 -22.24 -9.40
CA LYS A 374 2.15 -20.89 -9.09
C LYS A 374 1.66 -19.86 -10.12
N GLU A 375 1.53 -20.26 -11.38
CA GLU A 375 0.98 -19.44 -12.45
C GLU A 375 -0.51 -19.14 -12.23
N GLN A 376 -1.31 -20.13 -11.79
CA GLN A 376 -2.71 -19.89 -11.44
C GLN A 376 -2.83 -18.85 -10.33
N VAL A 377 -1.98 -18.95 -9.30
CA VAL A 377 -2.00 -17.96 -8.21
C VAL A 377 -1.51 -16.60 -8.69
N TYR A 378 -0.46 -16.53 -9.49
CA TYR A 378 0.04 -15.27 -10.03
C TYR A 378 -1.03 -14.51 -10.84
N LEU A 379 -1.73 -15.21 -11.74
CA LEU A 379 -2.87 -14.64 -12.47
C LEU A 379 -4.02 -14.27 -11.53
N LEU A 380 -4.33 -15.12 -10.53
CA LEU A 380 -5.37 -14.83 -9.55
C LEU A 380 -5.09 -13.56 -8.75
N LEU A 381 -3.87 -13.37 -8.25
CA LEU A 381 -3.48 -12.20 -7.46
C LEU A 381 -3.45 -10.92 -8.29
N SER A 382 -3.32 -11.02 -9.61
CA SER A 382 -3.39 -9.87 -10.52
C SER A 382 -4.83 -9.37 -10.74
N CYS A 383 -5.83 -10.21 -10.48
CA CYS A 383 -7.21 -9.94 -10.89
C CYS A 383 -8.27 -10.03 -9.76
N CYS A 384 -8.01 -10.79 -8.70
CA CYS A 384 -8.88 -10.80 -7.53
C CYS A 384 -8.70 -9.51 -6.72
N PRO A 385 -9.73 -9.03 -6.00
CA PRO A 385 -9.69 -7.77 -5.27
C PRO A 385 -8.86 -7.88 -3.97
N CYS A 386 -7.60 -8.30 -4.08
CA CYS A 386 -6.61 -8.29 -3.00
C CYS A 386 -6.13 -6.85 -2.72
N GLU A 387 -5.61 -6.62 -1.52
CA GLU A 387 -5.13 -5.30 -1.09
C GLU A 387 -3.62 -5.31 -0.84
N GLY A 388 -2.90 -4.45 -1.55
CA GLY A 388 -1.46 -4.26 -1.45
C GLY A 388 -1.15 -2.96 -0.73
N ARG A 389 -0.73 -3.05 0.53
CA ARG A 389 -0.55 -1.88 1.40
C ARG A 389 0.91 -1.62 1.75
N LEU A 390 1.26 -0.35 1.88
CA LEU A 390 2.52 0.14 2.41
C LEU A 390 2.38 0.31 3.93
N SER A 391 2.64 -0.75 4.70
CA SER A 391 2.34 -0.76 6.14
C SER A 391 3.33 0.10 6.95
N GLY A 392 4.63 -0.04 6.69
CA GLY A 392 5.70 0.74 7.33
C GLY A 392 6.78 1.13 6.32
N ILE A 393 7.31 2.36 6.38
CA ILE A 393 8.33 2.86 5.42
C ILE A 393 9.46 3.65 6.09
N VAL A 394 9.61 3.51 7.40
CA VAL A 394 10.51 4.34 8.23
C VAL A 394 11.50 3.51 9.06
N ASP A 395 11.19 2.23 9.30
CA ASP A 395 11.99 1.34 10.14
C ASP A 395 13.24 0.81 9.45
N SER A 396 14.19 1.70 9.30
CA SER A 396 15.49 1.49 8.67
C SER A 396 16.19 0.20 9.18
N PRO A 397 16.53 -0.75 8.27
CA PRO A 397 16.53 -0.61 6.81
C PRO A 397 15.26 -1.09 6.07
N ASN A 398 14.26 -1.68 6.74
CA ASN A 398 13.19 -2.41 6.07
C ASN A 398 11.93 -1.55 5.90
N ALA A 399 11.47 -1.41 4.65
CA ALA A 399 10.06 -1.18 4.39
C ALA A 399 9.27 -2.46 4.68
N VAL A 400 7.99 -2.30 5.03
CA VAL A 400 7.04 -3.40 5.22
C VAL A 400 5.85 -3.18 4.29
N ALA A 401 5.64 -4.12 3.38
CA ALA A 401 4.45 -4.17 2.53
C ALA A 401 3.64 -5.43 2.83
N THR A 402 2.33 -5.34 2.68
CA THR A 402 1.42 -6.47 2.92
C THR A 402 0.52 -6.72 1.73
N LEU A 403 0.23 -8.00 1.46
CA LEU A 403 -0.80 -8.43 0.52
C LEU A 403 -1.93 -9.15 1.27
N ALA A 404 -3.10 -8.54 1.33
CA ALA A 404 -4.30 -9.13 1.95
C ALA A 404 -5.18 -9.80 0.89
N ILE A 405 -5.51 -11.07 1.10
CA ILE A 405 -6.35 -11.87 0.20
C ILE A 405 -7.68 -12.17 0.90
N PRO A 406 -8.83 -11.86 0.27
CA PRO A 406 -10.12 -12.20 0.83
C PRO A 406 -10.34 -13.70 0.81
N THR A 407 -10.46 -14.35 1.98
CA THR A 407 -10.56 -15.82 2.06
C THR A 407 -11.87 -16.34 1.49
N ALA A 408 -12.91 -15.52 1.47
CA ALA A 408 -14.25 -15.85 1.00
C ALA A 408 -14.36 -16.09 -0.52
N ILE A 409 -13.31 -15.78 -1.31
CA ILE A 409 -13.31 -16.04 -2.75
C ILE A 409 -13.05 -17.51 -3.09
N PHE A 410 -12.51 -18.27 -2.13
CA PHE A 410 -12.18 -19.68 -2.29
C PHE A 410 -13.33 -20.56 -1.79
N ASP A 411 -13.59 -21.67 -2.49
CA ASP A 411 -14.54 -22.70 -2.06
C ASP A 411 -14.02 -23.61 -0.93
N GLN A 412 -12.76 -23.39 -0.55
CA GLN A 412 -12.07 -24.06 0.54
C GLN A 412 -11.47 -23.05 1.52
N ASP A 413 -11.44 -23.44 2.80
CA ASP A 413 -10.84 -22.60 3.84
C ASP A 413 -9.31 -22.69 3.80
N ILE A 414 -8.70 -21.58 3.37
CA ILE A 414 -7.27 -21.42 3.19
C ILE A 414 -6.52 -20.98 4.46
N ARG A 415 -7.18 -20.84 5.62
CA ARG A 415 -6.49 -20.36 6.83
C ARG A 415 -5.59 -21.42 7.47
N PRO A 416 -4.49 -21.03 8.15
CA PRO A 416 -3.65 -21.98 8.88
C PRO A 416 -4.41 -22.69 10.01
N LYS A 417 -4.25 -24.01 10.10
CA LYS A 417 -4.92 -24.89 11.08
C LYS A 417 -3.93 -25.80 11.80
N THR A 418 -4.34 -26.31 12.96
CA THR A 418 -3.59 -27.31 13.75
C THR A 418 -3.55 -28.71 13.12
N ARG A 419 -4.25 -28.94 12.01
CA ARG A 419 -4.26 -30.20 11.24
C ARG A 419 -3.59 -29.98 9.87
N LYS A 420 -3.12 -31.06 9.23
CA LYS A 420 -2.48 -31.02 7.90
C LYS A 420 -3.29 -30.21 6.87
N VAL A 421 -2.58 -29.50 6.00
CA VAL A 421 -3.16 -28.73 4.88
C VAL A 421 -4.09 -29.62 4.04
N PRO A 422 -5.35 -29.22 3.80
CA PRO A 422 -6.21 -29.93 2.86
C PRO A 422 -5.60 -29.91 1.45
N VAL A 423 -5.55 -31.06 0.79
CA VAL A 423 -5.00 -31.16 -0.58
C VAL A 423 -6.11 -31.00 -1.60
N GLY A 424 -6.14 -29.86 -2.29
CA GLY A 424 -6.93 -29.59 -3.50
C GLY A 424 -8.35 -29.04 -3.28
N PRO A 425 -8.91 -28.35 -4.30
CA PRO A 425 -10.27 -27.82 -4.27
C PRO A 425 -11.29 -28.95 -4.09
N ARG A 426 -12.25 -28.73 -3.19
CA ARG A 426 -13.24 -29.73 -2.81
C ARG A 426 -14.49 -29.60 -3.69
N ILE A 427 -14.59 -30.37 -4.77
CA ILE A 427 -15.92 -30.71 -5.30
C ILE A 427 -16.57 -31.70 -4.34
N VAL A 428 -17.33 -31.20 -3.37
CA VAL A 428 -18.29 -32.01 -2.61
C VAL A 428 -19.68 -31.79 -3.20
N ARG A 429 -20.10 -32.68 -4.10
CA ARG A 429 -21.52 -33.02 -4.22
C ARG A 429 -21.83 -34.11 -3.22
N LYS A 430 -22.65 -33.82 -2.21
CA LYS A 430 -23.49 -34.80 -1.54
C LYS A 430 -24.86 -34.21 -1.20
N PRO A 431 -25.93 -35.02 -1.24
CA PRO A 431 -27.31 -34.58 -1.07
C PRO A 431 -27.72 -34.51 0.41
N ASP A 432 -28.76 -33.69 0.59
CA ASP A 432 -29.80 -33.70 1.62
C ASP A 432 -29.52 -33.41 3.10
N VAL A 433 -30.56 -32.76 3.66
CA VAL A 433 -30.66 -32.09 4.95
C VAL A 433 -30.56 -33.05 6.13
N LEU A 434 -29.61 -32.81 7.03
CA LEU A 434 -29.58 -33.42 8.36
C LEU A 434 -30.63 -32.73 9.25
N LYS A 435 -31.60 -33.52 9.73
CA LYS A 435 -32.55 -33.10 10.78
C LYS A 435 -31.89 -33.24 12.15
N SER A 436 -32.03 -32.21 12.99
CA SER A 436 -31.58 -32.22 14.39
C SER A 436 -32.64 -32.85 15.31
N THR A 437 -32.20 -33.73 16.21
CA THR A 437 -32.92 -34.02 17.47
C THR A 437 -32.15 -33.30 18.58
N TYR A 438 -32.85 -32.42 19.28
CA TYR A 438 -32.32 -31.58 20.36
C TYR A 438 -32.61 -32.26 21.71
N ASP A 439 -31.59 -32.47 22.53
CA ASP A 439 -31.64 -33.22 23.80
C ASP A 439 -31.75 -32.32 25.06
N GLY A 440 -31.96 -31.02 24.89
CA GLY A 440 -32.27 -30.10 25.99
C GLY A 440 -31.14 -29.82 26.97
N LYS A 441 -29.88 -30.13 26.65
CA LYS A 441 -28.71 -29.76 27.47
C LYS A 441 -27.84 -28.73 26.77
N LEU A 442 -28.13 -27.45 26.99
CA LEU A 442 -27.19 -26.38 26.64
C LEU A 442 -25.96 -26.46 27.57
N PRO A 443 -24.72 -26.44 27.06
CA PRO A 443 -23.56 -26.21 27.90
C PRO A 443 -23.67 -24.81 28.52
N ILE A 444 -23.62 -24.75 29.85
CA ILE A 444 -23.51 -23.50 30.60
C ILE A 444 -22.12 -22.94 30.31
N THR A 445 -22.03 -21.84 29.55
CA THR A 445 -20.80 -21.07 29.39
C THR A 445 -20.40 -20.55 30.78
N LYS A 446 -19.32 -21.09 31.35
CA LYS A 446 -18.65 -20.43 32.48
C LYS A 446 -18.25 -19.04 32.02
N ASN A 447 -18.49 -18.02 32.84
CA ASN A 447 -17.92 -16.69 32.61
C ASN A 447 -16.41 -16.86 32.41
N PRO A 448 -15.81 -16.27 31.36
CA PRO A 448 -14.36 -16.33 31.19
C PRO A 448 -13.70 -15.77 32.46
N THR A 449 -12.75 -16.53 33.00
CA THR A 449 -11.86 -16.04 34.06
C THR A 449 -11.14 -14.79 33.56
N SER A 450 -11.04 -13.76 34.39
CA SER A 450 -10.25 -12.57 34.07
C SER A 450 -8.83 -12.96 33.66
N PRO A 451 -8.24 -12.29 32.65
CA PRO A 451 -6.92 -12.64 32.13
C PRO A 451 -5.88 -12.57 33.24
N ARG A 452 -4.99 -13.55 33.32
CA ARG A 452 -3.83 -13.49 34.22
C ARG A 452 -2.87 -12.43 33.69
N VAL A 453 -2.52 -11.44 34.50
CA VAL A 453 -1.47 -10.47 34.15
C VAL A 453 -0.11 -11.16 34.29
N VAL A 454 0.59 -11.31 33.16
CA VAL A 454 1.85 -12.06 33.05
C VAL A 454 3.05 -11.12 33.15
N VAL A 455 2.96 -9.97 32.48
CA VAL A 455 3.89 -8.85 32.60
C VAL A 455 3.09 -7.65 33.03
N LYS A 456 3.49 -7.03 34.15
CA LYS A 456 2.86 -5.85 34.72
C LYS A 456 3.88 -4.71 34.69
N VAL A 457 3.44 -3.52 34.31
CA VAL A 457 4.30 -2.32 34.34
C VAL A 457 3.82 -1.32 35.39
N ASP A 458 4.76 -0.53 35.91
CA ASP A 458 4.50 0.62 36.76
C ASP A 458 5.09 1.86 36.06
N LEU A 459 4.23 2.72 35.53
CA LEU A 459 4.64 3.92 34.77
C LEU A 459 5.40 4.95 35.64
N LYS A 460 5.42 4.79 36.97
CA LYS A 460 6.23 5.61 37.88
C LYS A 460 7.67 5.15 37.97
N LYS A 461 7.99 3.96 37.46
CA LYS A 461 9.33 3.38 37.45
C LYS A 461 9.95 3.49 36.07
N ARG A 462 11.27 3.64 36.04
CA ARG A 462 12.02 3.53 34.78
C ARG A 462 11.90 2.11 34.21
N PRO A 463 12.08 1.92 32.89
CA PRO A 463 12.04 0.59 32.26
C PRO A 463 12.96 -0.45 32.92
N TRP A 464 14.19 -0.07 33.31
CA TRP A 464 15.15 -0.94 34.01
C TRP A 464 14.86 -1.15 35.50
N GLN A 465 13.78 -0.55 36.03
CA GLN A 465 13.34 -0.68 37.43
C GLN A 465 12.02 -1.45 37.54
N GLN A 466 11.47 -1.92 36.42
CA GLN A 466 10.24 -2.71 36.40
C GLN A 466 10.43 -4.02 37.18
N THR A 467 9.34 -4.51 37.79
CA THR A 467 9.40 -5.73 38.61
C THR A 467 9.67 -6.96 37.76
N GLN A 468 9.01 -7.05 36.61
CA GLN A 468 9.41 -7.95 35.54
C GLN A 468 10.37 -7.16 34.64
N PRO A 469 11.60 -7.65 34.42
CA PRO A 469 12.56 -6.90 33.62
C PRO A 469 12.12 -6.86 32.16
N LEU A 470 12.25 -5.70 31.54
CA LEU A 470 12.02 -5.49 30.11
C LEU A 470 13.31 -5.77 29.32
N HIS A 471 13.22 -5.85 28.00
CA HIS A 471 14.40 -5.89 27.12
C HIS A 471 14.22 -4.98 25.91
N ASN A 472 15.31 -4.56 25.26
CA ASN A 472 15.25 -3.68 24.09
C ASN A 472 16.17 -4.10 22.94
N ARG A 473 16.52 -5.39 22.93
CA ARG A 473 17.28 -6.03 21.87
C ARG A 473 16.70 -7.41 21.56
N TRP A 474 16.92 -7.87 20.34
CA TRP A 474 16.66 -9.25 19.95
C TRP A 474 17.92 -10.10 20.12
N HIS A 475 17.82 -11.14 20.94
CA HIS A 475 18.89 -12.12 21.11
C HIS A 475 18.33 -13.45 21.64
N PRO A 476 18.79 -14.62 21.13
CA PRO A 476 18.28 -15.94 21.54
C PRO A 476 18.44 -16.26 23.03
N GLU A 477 19.44 -15.65 23.67
CA GLU A 477 19.84 -16.00 25.03
C GLU A 477 19.20 -15.13 26.11
N ILE A 478 18.35 -14.14 25.74
CA ILE A 478 17.61 -13.36 26.74
C ILE A 478 16.61 -14.30 27.45
N PRO A 479 16.71 -14.49 28.78
CA PRO A 479 15.84 -15.42 29.49
C PRO A 479 14.39 -14.97 29.51
N SER A 480 13.46 -15.92 29.39
CA SER A 480 12.03 -15.62 29.55
C SER A 480 11.71 -15.11 30.95
N VAL A 481 10.88 -14.08 31.05
CA VAL A 481 10.44 -13.49 32.32
C VAL A 481 9.14 -14.10 32.84
N ALA A 482 8.44 -14.85 31.99
CA ALA A 482 7.23 -15.56 32.35
C ALA A 482 6.96 -16.77 31.43
N GLU A 483 6.04 -17.62 31.86
CA GLU A 483 5.54 -18.78 31.10
C GLU A 483 4.01 -18.74 31.01
N VAL A 484 3.48 -19.11 29.84
CA VAL A 484 2.04 -19.24 29.56
C VAL A 484 1.76 -20.57 28.86
N LYS A 485 0.57 -21.12 29.12
CA LYS A 485 0.11 -22.32 28.42
C LYS A 485 -0.66 -21.97 27.15
N ALA A 486 -0.54 -22.79 26.12
CA ALA A 486 -1.39 -22.69 24.94
C ALA A 486 -2.87 -22.75 25.35
N GLY A 487 -3.69 -21.91 24.75
CA GLY A 487 -5.10 -21.75 25.06
C GLY A 487 -5.40 -20.87 26.29
N GLU A 488 -4.40 -20.50 27.09
CA GLU A 488 -4.57 -19.57 28.21
C GLU A 488 -4.84 -18.15 27.70
N LEU A 489 -5.82 -17.46 28.30
CA LEU A 489 -6.03 -16.03 28.10
C LEU A 489 -5.20 -15.25 29.13
N PHE A 490 -4.27 -14.42 28.66
CA PHE A 490 -3.35 -13.68 29.53
C PHE A 490 -3.20 -12.22 29.09
N ARG A 491 -2.73 -11.36 30.00
CA ARG A 491 -2.52 -9.94 29.77
C ARG A 491 -1.04 -9.57 29.90
N VAL A 492 -0.56 -8.77 28.95
CA VAL A 492 0.77 -8.17 28.93
C VAL A 492 0.58 -6.65 28.94
N GLU A 493 1.12 -5.99 29.95
CA GLU A 493 1.14 -4.52 30.02
C GLU A 493 2.51 -4.02 29.57
N MET A 494 2.55 -2.85 28.94
CA MET A 494 3.75 -2.27 28.38
C MET A 494 3.80 -0.76 28.58
N VAL A 495 5.02 -0.26 28.78
CA VAL A 495 5.33 1.17 28.68
C VAL A 495 5.35 1.57 27.20
N ASP A 496 5.19 2.86 26.90
CA ASP A 496 5.48 3.39 25.57
C ASP A 496 6.92 3.04 25.14
N TRP A 497 7.19 3.02 23.84
CA TRP A 497 8.47 2.55 23.32
C TRP A 497 9.70 3.31 23.82
N THR A 498 9.50 4.58 24.23
CA THR A 498 10.53 5.45 24.80
C THR A 498 10.74 5.24 26.31
N GLY A 499 9.86 4.48 26.96
CA GLY A 499 9.89 4.24 28.39
C GLY A 499 9.54 5.50 29.19
N GLY A 500 8.65 6.34 28.66
CA GLY A 500 8.22 7.60 29.24
C GLY A 500 9.25 8.72 29.09
N ALA A 501 10.07 8.72 28.04
CA ALA A 501 10.95 9.86 27.75
C ALA A 501 10.15 11.08 27.26
N VAL A 502 9.13 10.83 26.43
CA VAL A 502 8.23 11.87 25.89
C VAL A 502 7.21 12.29 26.94
N LYS A 503 6.90 13.59 26.98
CA LYS A 503 5.99 14.19 27.96
C LYS A 503 4.83 14.90 27.29
N ASP A 504 3.67 14.88 27.95
CA ASP A 504 2.58 15.82 27.69
C ASP A 504 2.99 17.21 28.21
N ASP A 505 3.75 17.92 27.37
CA ASP A 505 4.18 19.29 27.61
C ASP A 505 4.10 20.11 26.31
N GLY A 506 4.39 21.41 26.41
CA GLY A 506 4.36 22.35 25.29
C GLY A 506 5.63 22.40 24.43
N SER A 507 6.47 21.37 24.40
CA SER A 507 7.80 21.38 23.76
C SER A 507 8.08 20.13 22.93
N ALA A 508 8.72 20.26 21.76
CA ALA A 508 9.26 19.10 21.01
C ALA A 508 10.73 18.78 21.36
N GLY A 509 11.24 19.34 22.47
CA GLY A 509 12.63 19.17 22.88
C GLY A 509 12.98 17.74 23.30
N ASP A 510 12.01 17.02 23.84
CA ASP A 510 12.12 15.58 24.14
C ASP A 510 12.30 14.77 22.85
N ILE A 511 11.46 14.99 21.82
CA ILE A 511 11.59 14.34 20.51
C ILE A 511 12.95 14.67 19.86
N LYS A 512 13.39 15.93 19.93
CA LYS A 512 14.69 16.32 19.36
C LYS A 512 15.86 15.56 19.97
N SER A 513 15.84 15.33 21.28
CA SER A 513 17.02 14.91 22.05
C SER A 513 16.93 13.48 22.59
N ILE A 514 15.88 12.75 22.22
CA ILE A 514 15.66 11.37 22.65
C ILE A 514 16.85 10.48 22.25
N ASP A 515 17.26 9.60 23.17
CA ASP A 515 18.31 8.62 22.89
C ASP A 515 17.71 7.39 22.20
N LEU A 516 17.65 7.43 20.86
CA LEU A 516 17.16 6.34 20.04
C LEU A 516 17.95 5.03 20.20
N SER A 517 19.08 4.98 20.90
CA SER A 517 19.76 3.70 21.22
C SER A 517 19.00 2.87 22.26
N THR A 518 18.13 3.49 23.04
CA THR A 518 17.39 2.84 24.13
C THR A 518 16.11 2.14 23.66
N VAL A 519 15.65 2.42 22.46
CA VAL A 519 14.36 1.90 21.97
C VAL A 519 14.53 0.50 21.36
N HIS A 520 13.54 -0.37 21.46
CA HIS A 520 12.20 -0.21 22.06
C HIS A 520 12.11 -0.98 23.38
N TYR A 521 11.45 -0.48 24.42
CA TYR A 521 11.28 -1.24 25.66
C TYR A 521 10.16 -2.28 25.55
N LEU A 522 10.55 -3.54 25.32
CA LEU A 522 9.62 -4.64 25.09
C LEU A 522 9.26 -5.39 26.38
N SER A 523 7.99 -5.79 26.44
CA SER A 523 7.47 -6.69 27.46
C SER A 523 7.60 -8.14 27.01
N GLY A 524 8.38 -8.91 27.76
CA GLY A 524 8.78 -10.27 27.41
C GLY A 524 10.26 -10.50 27.76
N PRO A 525 10.86 -11.61 27.33
CA PRO A 525 10.24 -12.67 26.54
C PRO A 525 9.31 -13.58 27.37
N ILE A 526 8.25 -14.07 26.73
CA ILE A 526 7.25 -14.97 27.33
C ILE A 526 7.43 -16.36 26.70
N LYS A 527 7.73 -17.35 27.53
CA LYS A 527 7.84 -18.74 27.11
C LYS A 527 6.44 -19.34 26.93
N VAL A 528 6.20 -19.97 25.79
CA VAL A 528 4.94 -20.64 25.48
C VAL A 528 5.14 -22.16 25.50
N VAL A 529 4.30 -22.85 26.29
CA VAL A 529 4.24 -24.31 26.38
C VAL A 529 2.85 -24.82 25.99
N ASP A 530 2.74 -26.05 25.49
CA ASP A 530 1.43 -26.65 25.23
C ASP A 530 0.73 -27.13 26.53
N GLU A 531 -0.42 -27.80 26.39
CA GLU A 531 -1.22 -28.28 27.52
C GLU A 531 -0.45 -29.28 28.41
N ASP A 532 0.47 -30.05 27.82
CA ASP A 532 1.33 -31.04 28.47
C ASP A 532 2.61 -30.41 29.06
N GLY A 533 2.82 -29.09 28.87
CA GLY A 533 4.00 -28.38 29.34
C GLY A 533 5.20 -28.48 28.40
N VAL A 534 5.03 -28.97 27.17
CA VAL A 534 6.09 -29.03 26.17
C VAL A 534 6.22 -27.69 25.47
N ALA A 535 7.40 -27.08 25.57
CA ALA A 535 7.69 -25.79 24.94
C ALA A 535 7.47 -25.82 23.41
N ALA A 536 7.11 -24.67 22.83
CA ALA A 536 7.21 -24.44 21.39
C ALA A 536 8.65 -24.72 20.93
N LYS A 537 8.85 -25.28 19.74
CA LYS A 537 10.18 -25.66 19.23
C LYS A 537 10.49 -24.95 17.93
N PRO A 538 11.79 -24.76 17.59
CA PRO A 538 12.17 -24.26 16.28
C PRO A 538 11.48 -25.04 15.15
N GLY A 539 10.85 -24.32 14.20
CA GLY A 539 10.04 -24.92 13.13
C GLY A 539 8.53 -24.94 13.40
N ASP A 540 8.09 -24.70 14.63
CA ASP A 540 6.67 -24.50 14.94
C ASP A 540 6.18 -23.12 14.46
N LEU A 541 4.87 -22.96 14.29
CA LEU A 541 4.23 -21.65 14.26
C LEU A 541 3.54 -21.37 15.60
N LEU A 542 3.75 -20.17 16.11
CA LEU A 542 3.03 -19.64 17.25
C LEU A 542 1.87 -18.77 16.73
N ALA A 543 0.65 -19.27 16.84
CA ALA A 543 -0.53 -18.47 16.51
C ALA A 543 -0.93 -17.63 17.74
N VAL A 544 -0.91 -16.31 17.62
CA VAL A 544 -1.22 -15.37 18.68
C VAL A 544 -2.48 -14.59 18.29
N GLU A 545 -3.55 -14.82 19.04
CA GLU A 545 -4.81 -14.08 18.91
C GLU A 545 -4.78 -12.86 19.83
N ILE A 546 -5.03 -11.67 19.27
CA ILE A 546 -5.11 -10.41 20.02
C ILE A 546 -6.56 -10.21 20.46
N CYS A 547 -6.96 -10.84 21.56
CA CYS A 547 -8.36 -10.85 22.02
C CYS A 547 -8.88 -9.46 22.40
N ASN A 548 -8.03 -8.63 23.01
CA ASN A 548 -8.37 -7.27 23.42
C ASN A 548 -7.10 -6.44 23.63
N LEU A 549 -7.23 -5.13 23.61
CA LEU A 549 -6.13 -4.18 23.70
C LEU A 549 -6.63 -2.76 23.97
N GLY A 550 -5.77 -1.91 24.52
CA GLY A 550 -6.08 -0.51 24.77
C GLY A 550 -5.04 0.21 25.65
N PRO A 551 -5.28 1.49 25.98
CA PRO A 551 -4.44 2.24 26.90
C PRO A 551 -4.52 1.67 28.32
N LEU A 552 -3.49 1.96 29.13
CA LEU A 552 -3.54 1.65 30.55
C LEU A 552 -4.54 2.59 31.27
N PRO A 553 -5.35 2.09 32.22
CA PRO A 553 -6.27 2.94 32.97
C PRO A 553 -5.55 4.07 33.71
N GLY A 554 -5.97 5.31 33.46
CA GLY A 554 -5.34 6.52 34.00
C GLY A 554 -4.16 7.08 33.18
N ASP A 555 -3.85 6.47 32.03
CA ASP A 555 -2.83 6.91 31.06
C ASP A 555 -3.44 7.04 29.65
N GLU A 556 -4.68 7.57 29.56
CA GLU A 556 -5.44 7.69 28.31
C GLU A 556 -4.98 8.87 27.43
N TRP A 557 -3.70 8.90 27.07
CA TRP A 557 -3.09 9.86 26.17
C TRP A 557 -1.95 9.20 25.37
N GLY A 558 -1.49 9.88 24.33
CA GLY A 558 -0.36 9.48 23.52
C GLY A 558 0.27 10.63 22.77
N PHE A 559 1.27 10.35 21.95
CA PHE A 559 1.97 11.36 21.18
C PHE A 559 2.25 10.90 19.75
N THR A 560 2.40 11.86 18.85
CA THR A 560 2.94 11.66 17.50
C THR A 560 3.99 12.75 17.29
N GLY A 561 5.10 12.43 16.65
CA GLY A 561 6.15 13.37 16.34
C GLY A 561 6.81 13.13 15.00
N SER A 562 7.74 14.00 14.65
CA SER A 562 8.74 13.78 13.62
C SER A 562 10.11 14.00 14.25
N PHE A 563 11.12 13.18 13.96
CA PHE A 563 12.44 13.40 14.53
C PHE A 563 13.17 14.56 13.86
N ASP A 564 14.17 15.09 14.56
CA ASP A 564 15.15 15.98 13.95
C ASP A 564 16.00 15.18 12.96
N ARG A 565 16.38 15.79 11.84
CA ARG A 565 17.22 15.15 10.83
C ARG A 565 18.53 14.60 11.41
N GLU A 566 19.09 15.27 12.41
CA GLU A 566 20.34 14.83 13.04
C GLU A 566 20.15 13.71 14.08
N ASN A 567 18.90 13.35 14.40
CA ASN A 567 18.57 12.36 15.43
C ASN A 567 17.35 11.52 15.03
N GLY A 568 17.49 10.74 13.94
CA GLY A 568 16.49 9.76 13.50
C GLY A 568 15.95 10.04 12.09
N GLY A 569 15.49 11.27 11.83
CA GLY A 569 14.79 11.59 10.59
C GLY A 569 13.41 10.91 10.48
N GLY A 570 13.02 10.53 9.26
CA GLY A 570 11.67 10.11 8.88
C GLY A 570 11.44 10.27 7.38
N PHE A 571 10.30 9.83 6.86
CA PHE A 571 10.08 9.66 5.41
C PHE A 571 10.21 10.96 4.60
N LEU A 572 9.89 12.10 5.21
CA LEU A 572 9.92 13.42 4.60
C LEU A 572 10.92 14.38 5.29
N THR A 573 12.04 13.84 5.78
CA THR A 573 13.05 14.61 6.53
C THR A 573 13.62 15.79 5.73
N ASP A 574 13.68 15.65 4.41
CA ASP A 574 14.09 16.70 3.48
C ASP A 574 13.13 17.90 3.42
N HIS A 575 11.85 17.68 3.75
CA HIS A 575 10.82 18.73 3.87
C HIS A 575 10.61 19.19 5.31
N PHE A 576 10.73 18.27 6.29
CA PHE A 576 10.48 18.50 7.70
C PHE A 576 11.67 18.11 8.57
N PRO A 577 12.81 18.84 8.49
CA PRO A 577 14.04 18.45 9.16
C PRO A 577 14.05 18.68 10.68
N CYS A 578 13.04 19.38 11.21
CA CYS A 578 12.96 19.76 12.61
C CYS A 578 12.11 18.76 13.38
N ALA A 579 12.51 18.48 14.63
CA ALA A 579 11.65 17.72 15.52
C ALA A 579 10.31 18.43 15.75
N THR A 580 9.20 17.70 15.62
CA THR A 580 7.85 18.17 15.93
C THR A 580 7.09 17.20 16.83
N LYS A 581 6.05 17.68 17.53
CA LYS A 581 5.23 16.87 18.43
C LYS A 581 3.77 17.34 18.46
N ALA A 582 2.84 16.39 18.50
CA ALA A 582 1.42 16.54 18.81
C ALA A 582 1.04 15.57 19.94
N ILE A 583 0.19 16.02 20.87
CA ILE A 583 -0.35 15.19 21.96
C ILE A 583 -1.79 14.81 21.62
N TRP A 584 -2.13 13.56 21.90
CA TRP A 584 -3.45 12.99 21.65
C TRP A 584 -4.08 12.54 22.95
N TYR A 585 -5.37 12.80 23.11
CA TYR A 585 -6.16 12.35 24.25
C TYR A 585 -7.22 11.36 23.79
N PHE A 586 -7.48 10.33 24.61
CA PHE A 586 -8.40 9.26 24.26
C PHE A 586 -9.76 9.42 24.97
N GLU A 587 -10.83 9.37 24.18
CA GLU A 587 -12.22 9.36 24.65
C GLU A 587 -12.90 8.08 24.19
N GLY A 588 -12.77 7.03 25.02
CA GLY A 588 -13.24 5.70 24.67
C GLY A 588 -12.48 5.16 23.46
N ILE A 589 -13.15 5.08 22.31
CA ILE A 589 -12.52 4.63 21.05
C ILE A 589 -11.93 5.77 20.21
N TYR A 590 -12.14 7.03 20.59
CA TYR A 590 -11.76 8.19 19.77
C TYR A 590 -10.47 8.85 20.27
N ALA A 591 -9.66 9.36 19.34
CA ALA A 591 -8.57 10.28 19.64
C ALA A 591 -8.85 11.68 19.09
N TYR A 592 -8.33 12.70 19.78
CA TYR A 592 -8.26 14.07 19.30
C TYR A 592 -6.98 14.74 19.82
N SER A 593 -6.51 15.77 19.10
CA SER A 593 -5.34 16.55 19.49
C SER A 593 -5.66 18.04 19.53
N PRO A 594 -5.34 18.77 20.62
CA PRO A 594 -5.42 20.23 20.61
C PRO A 594 -4.50 20.90 19.59
N GLN A 595 -3.39 20.25 19.23
CA GLN A 595 -2.44 20.75 18.23
C GLN A 595 -2.90 20.53 16.79
N ILE A 596 -3.89 19.66 16.56
CA ILE A 596 -4.48 19.39 15.23
C ILE A 596 -6.01 19.55 15.33
N PRO A 597 -6.51 20.80 15.38
CA PRO A 597 -7.92 21.08 15.65
C PRO A 597 -8.84 20.64 14.50
N GLY A 598 -10.10 20.38 14.85
CA GLY A 598 -11.12 19.97 13.88
C GLY A 598 -10.97 18.53 13.38
N VAL A 599 -10.10 17.73 14.01
CA VAL A 599 -9.92 16.31 13.72
C VAL A 599 -10.32 15.45 14.93
N ARG A 600 -11.10 14.40 14.67
CA ARG A 600 -11.44 13.36 15.66
C ARG A 600 -11.74 12.06 14.95
N PHE A 601 -11.11 10.96 15.34
CA PHE A 601 -11.30 9.67 14.69
C PHE A 601 -11.26 8.50 15.68
N PRO A 602 -12.00 7.40 15.40
CA PRO A 602 -11.83 6.17 16.14
C PRO A 602 -10.45 5.56 15.85
N GLY A 603 -9.75 5.12 16.89
CA GLY A 603 -8.45 4.49 16.76
C GLY A 603 -8.54 3.07 16.21
N LEU A 604 -7.61 2.71 15.32
CA LEU A 604 -7.33 1.33 14.96
C LEU A 604 -6.15 0.86 15.81
N THR A 605 -6.43 0.52 17.06
CA THR A 605 -5.38 0.26 18.06
C THR A 605 -4.70 -1.10 17.81
N HIS A 606 -3.38 -1.14 17.87
CA HIS A 606 -2.53 -2.31 17.55
C HIS A 606 -1.16 -2.18 18.24
N PRO A 607 -0.39 -3.28 18.39
CA PRO A 607 1.04 -3.18 18.66
C PRO A 607 1.84 -2.93 17.37
N GLY A 608 2.77 -1.98 17.38
CA GLY A 608 3.82 -1.86 16.37
C GLY A 608 4.79 -3.04 16.41
N ILE A 609 5.14 -3.48 17.64
CA ILE A 609 6.05 -4.62 17.87
C ILE A 609 5.33 -5.85 18.44
N ILE A 610 5.40 -6.94 17.68
CA ILE A 610 5.14 -8.30 18.19
C ILE A 610 5.99 -9.34 17.44
N GLY A 611 6.70 -10.20 18.17
CA GLY A 611 7.58 -11.18 17.53
C GLY A 611 8.18 -12.21 18.48
N THR A 612 8.79 -13.25 17.90
CA THR A 612 9.50 -14.31 18.62
C THR A 612 11.01 -14.04 18.66
N ALA A 613 11.73 -14.63 19.62
CA ALA A 613 13.18 -14.47 19.66
C ALA A 613 13.85 -15.19 18.47
N PRO A 614 14.89 -14.59 17.85
CA PRO A 614 15.61 -15.21 16.75
C PRO A 614 16.49 -16.36 17.21
N SER A 615 16.83 -17.28 16.30
CA SER A 615 17.95 -18.21 16.52
C SER A 615 19.30 -17.47 16.42
N LYS A 616 20.38 -18.10 16.89
CA LYS A 616 21.73 -17.54 16.75
C LYS A 616 22.14 -17.38 15.29
N GLU A 617 21.70 -18.29 14.43
CA GLU A 617 21.95 -18.23 12.99
C GLU A 617 21.21 -17.06 12.34
N LEU A 618 19.92 -16.89 12.65
CA LEU A 618 19.11 -15.79 12.13
C LEU A 618 19.65 -14.43 12.57
N LEU A 619 20.01 -14.30 13.85
CA LEU A 619 20.65 -13.10 14.38
C LEU A 619 21.94 -12.74 13.63
N ARG A 620 22.76 -13.74 13.29
CA ARG A 620 23.99 -13.52 12.51
C ARG A 620 23.68 -13.04 11.09
N ILE A 621 22.65 -13.60 10.45
CA ILE A 621 22.20 -13.18 9.11
C ILE A 621 21.81 -11.70 9.13
N TRP A 622 20.98 -11.30 10.10
CA TRP A 622 20.57 -9.90 10.28
C TRP A 622 21.76 -8.96 10.43
N ASN A 623 22.62 -9.25 11.41
CA ASN A 623 23.78 -8.42 11.72
C ASN A 623 24.78 -8.32 10.56
N GLU A 624 24.88 -9.34 9.71
CA GLU A 624 25.76 -9.34 8.53
C GLU A 624 25.18 -8.48 7.41
N ARG A 625 23.94 -8.73 6.98
CA ARG A 625 23.35 -8.01 5.85
C ARG A 625 23.14 -6.52 6.14
N GLU A 626 22.80 -6.18 7.38
CA GLU A 626 22.62 -4.79 7.82
C GLU A 626 23.96 -4.06 7.91
N ARG A 627 25.02 -4.74 8.37
CA ARG A 627 26.39 -4.21 8.34
C ARG A 627 26.86 -3.98 6.90
N GLN A 628 26.60 -4.91 5.99
CA GLN A 628 26.97 -4.75 4.57
C GLN A 628 26.28 -3.55 3.94
N LEU A 629 25.00 -3.29 4.27
CA LEU A 629 24.29 -2.10 3.80
C LEU A 629 24.96 -0.81 4.31
N GLU A 630 25.25 -0.74 5.60
CA GLU A 630 25.95 0.40 6.22
C GLU A 630 27.35 0.62 5.63
N GLU A 631 28.12 -0.45 5.45
CA GLU A 631 29.47 -0.40 4.87
C GLU A 631 29.48 0.00 3.39
N SER A 632 28.41 -0.31 2.64
CA SER A 632 28.24 0.08 1.23
C SER A 632 28.01 1.59 1.07
N GLY A 633 27.44 2.24 2.08
CA GLY A 633 27.28 3.68 2.17
C GLY A 633 26.22 4.29 1.23
N VAL A 634 25.86 5.54 1.49
CA VAL A 634 24.78 6.27 0.79
C VAL A 634 25.01 6.49 -0.70
N GLU A 635 26.28 6.61 -1.13
CA GLU A 635 26.63 6.89 -2.53
C GLU A 635 26.24 5.75 -3.48
N SER A 636 25.98 4.56 -2.93
CA SER A 636 25.55 3.38 -3.68
C SER A 636 24.01 3.30 -3.86
N LEU A 637 23.23 4.16 -3.21
CA LEU A 637 21.78 4.04 -3.10
C LEU A 637 21.04 5.25 -3.70
N THR A 638 20.17 5.00 -4.68
CA THR A 638 19.34 6.04 -5.31
C THR A 638 18.26 6.58 -4.38
N LEU A 639 17.70 5.74 -3.51
CA LEU A 639 16.61 6.13 -2.63
C LEU A 639 17.04 7.16 -1.57
N CYS A 640 18.32 7.14 -1.16
CA CYS A 640 18.86 8.09 -0.19
C CYS A 640 18.86 9.54 -0.68
N GLU A 641 18.89 9.75 -2.01
CA GLU A 641 18.72 11.07 -2.63
C GLU A 641 17.30 11.62 -2.47
N VAL A 642 16.31 10.74 -2.26
CA VAL A 642 14.90 11.11 -2.21
C VAL A 642 14.36 11.07 -0.79
N VAL A 643 14.70 10.08 0.04
CA VAL A 643 14.13 9.92 1.40
C VAL A 643 15.00 10.56 2.50
N HIS A 644 16.25 10.93 2.18
CA HIS A 644 17.16 11.70 3.04
C HIS A 644 17.16 11.29 4.53
N GLN A 645 17.51 10.03 4.80
CA GLN A 645 17.59 9.48 6.15
C GLN A 645 18.98 8.85 6.42
N LEU A 646 19.47 9.04 7.65
CA LEU A 646 20.70 8.44 8.17
C LEU A 646 20.53 8.14 9.67
N PRO A 647 21.02 6.98 10.17
CA PRO A 647 21.75 5.91 9.48
C PRO A 647 20.87 5.00 8.58
N LEU A 648 21.49 4.26 7.66
CA LEU A 648 20.85 3.31 6.73
C LEU A 648 20.41 1.99 7.40
N ALA A 649 21.05 1.60 8.50
CA ALA A 649 20.66 0.54 9.39
C ALA A 649 21.21 0.81 10.80
N ASN A 650 20.48 0.37 11.81
CA ASN A 650 20.89 0.54 13.20
C ASN A 650 21.60 -0.72 13.71
N LEU A 651 22.94 -0.75 13.59
CA LEU A 651 23.77 -1.89 13.99
C LEU A 651 23.72 -2.18 15.52
N PRO A 652 24.07 -3.41 15.96
CA PRO A 652 24.20 -3.74 17.37
C PRO A 652 25.06 -2.73 18.15
N THR A 653 24.57 -2.33 19.32
CA THR A 653 25.28 -1.43 20.23
C THR A 653 24.94 -1.73 21.68
N SER A 654 25.96 -1.69 22.54
CA SER A 654 25.80 -1.80 23.99
C SER A 654 25.26 -0.51 24.62
N LYS A 655 25.31 0.62 23.91
CA LYS A 655 24.72 1.88 24.39
C LYS A 655 23.22 1.71 24.61
N GLY A 656 22.74 2.03 25.80
CA GLY A 656 21.33 1.94 26.17
C GLY A 656 20.75 0.52 26.16
N CYS A 657 21.60 -0.52 26.17
CA CYS A 657 21.19 -1.91 26.01
C CYS A 657 20.58 -2.48 27.31
N LEU A 658 19.39 -3.07 27.21
CA LEU A 658 18.67 -3.74 28.28
C LEU A 658 18.34 -5.18 27.84
N LEU A 659 18.82 -6.17 28.60
CA LEU A 659 18.80 -7.59 28.22
C LEU A 659 17.97 -8.45 29.18
N GLY A 660 16.88 -7.90 29.71
CA GLY A 660 16.02 -8.62 30.65
C GLY A 660 16.74 -8.95 31.95
N ASN A 661 16.81 -10.24 32.28
CA ASN A 661 17.46 -10.75 33.49
C ASN A 661 19.00 -10.79 33.42
N ILE A 662 19.61 -10.53 32.26
CA ILE A 662 21.07 -10.52 32.14
C ILE A 662 21.58 -9.19 32.69
N GLU A 663 22.31 -9.24 33.81
CA GLU A 663 22.77 -8.05 34.55
C GLU A 663 23.92 -7.32 33.84
N GLU A 664 23.79 -5.99 33.72
CA GLU A 664 24.80 -5.13 33.11
C GLU A 664 26.16 -5.24 33.81
N GLY A 665 27.24 -5.29 33.02
CA GLY A 665 28.60 -5.45 33.53
C GLY A 665 29.03 -6.89 33.81
N THR A 666 28.14 -7.88 33.66
CA THR A 666 28.55 -9.30 33.68
C THR A 666 29.24 -9.71 32.37
N PRO A 667 30.11 -10.73 32.36
CA PRO A 667 30.73 -11.22 31.13
C PRO A 667 29.71 -11.71 30.08
N GLU A 668 28.56 -12.22 30.55
CA GLU A 668 27.46 -12.61 29.68
C GLU A 668 26.82 -11.39 29.02
N TRP A 669 26.49 -10.35 29.80
CA TRP A 669 25.96 -9.10 29.26
C TRP A 669 26.93 -8.44 28.28
N GLU A 670 28.22 -8.39 28.59
CA GLU A 670 29.23 -7.80 27.70
C GLU A 670 29.33 -8.50 26.35
N ARG A 671 29.11 -9.81 26.31
CA ARG A 671 29.08 -10.57 25.05
C ARG A 671 27.77 -10.32 24.31
N VAL A 672 26.63 -10.53 24.98
CA VAL A 672 25.31 -10.44 24.35
C VAL A 672 25.03 -9.02 23.84
N SER A 673 25.35 -7.98 24.62
CA SER A 673 25.10 -6.58 24.25
C SER A 673 25.83 -6.11 22.99
N LYS A 674 26.93 -6.78 22.60
CA LYS A 674 27.70 -6.45 21.38
C LYS A 674 27.12 -7.06 20.11
N GLU A 675 26.32 -8.12 20.22
CA GLU A 675 25.78 -8.85 19.08
C GLU A 675 24.25 -8.82 19.02
N ALA A 676 23.57 -8.39 20.09
CA ALA A 676 22.11 -8.32 20.13
C ALA A 676 21.58 -7.22 19.18
N ALA A 677 20.69 -7.61 18.27
CA ALA A 677 20.17 -6.73 17.23
C ALA A 677 19.23 -5.65 17.82
N ARG A 678 19.22 -4.48 17.18
CA ARG A 678 18.25 -3.42 17.47
C ARG A 678 16.85 -3.85 17.07
N THR A 679 15.85 -3.40 17.81
CA THR A 679 14.44 -3.75 17.56
C THR A 679 13.75 -2.84 16.55
N ILE A 680 14.47 -1.91 15.92
CA ILE A 680 13.93 -0.90 15.00
C ILE A 680 13.27 -1.52 13.76
N PRO A 681 13.94 -2.35 12.95
CA PRO A 681 13.28 -2.89 11.76
C PRO A 681 12.48 -4.16 12.05
N GLY A 682 11.34 -4.28 11.39
CA GLY A 682 10.62 -5.55 11.18
C GLY A 682 11.48 -6.53 10.39
N ARG A 683 11.42 -7.81 10.75
CA ARG A 683 12.26 -8.88 10.20
C ARG A 683 11.47 -10.18 10.06
N GLU A 684 12.16 -11.26 9.74
CA GLU A 684 11.60 -12.61 9.58
C GLU A 684 10.82 -13.13 10.79
N ASN A 685 11.07 -12.58 11.98
CA ASN A 685 10.37 -12.95 13.22
C ASN A 685 9.11 -12.11 13.52
N GLY A 686 8.69 -11.26 12.58
CA GLY A 686 7.80 -10.13 12.86
C GLY A 686 8.64 -8.98 13.43
N GLY A 687 8.43 -8.64 14.69
CA GLY A 687 9.12 -7.51 15.31
C GLY A 687 8.37 -6.21 15.01
N ASN A 688 9.09 -5.15 14.66
CA ASN A 688 8.52 -3.83 14.39
C ASN A 688 8.02 -3.73 12.95
N CYS A 689 6.83 -4.26 12.70
CA CYS A 689 6.28 -4.27 11.35
C CYS A 689 5.33 -3.09 11.10
N ASP A 690 4.83 -2.47 12.17
CA ASP A 690 3.94 -1.29 12.13
C ASP A 690 2.76 -1.47 11.18
N ILE A 691 2.11 -2.62 11.30
CA ILE A 691 0.96 -2.99 10.50
C ILE A 691 -0.31 -2.62 11.28
N LYS A 692 -0.93 -1.49 10.94
CA LYS A 692 -2.15 -1.02 11.64
C LYS A 692 -3.30 -2.04 11.64
N ASN A 693 -3.36 -2.90 10.62
CA ASN A 693 -4.39 -3.94 10.50
C ASN A 693 -4.17 -5.13 11.46
N LEU A 694 -3.02 -5.22 12.14
CA LEU A 694 -2.74 -6.20 13.20
C LEU A 694 -3.40 -5.76 14.53
N SER A 695 -4.71 -5.56 14.49
CA SER A 695 -5.49 -4.92 15.55
C SER A 695 -6.34 -5.91 16.38
N ARG A 696 -7.37 -5.39 17.06
CA ARG A 696 -8.22 -6.18 17.96
C ARG A 696 -8.94 -7.30 17.21
N GLY A 697 -8.74 -8.51 17.70
CA GLY A 697 -9.26 -9.76 17.16
C GLY A 697 -8.45 -10.33 16.01
N SER A 698 -7.34 -9.70 15.62
CA SER A 698 -6.40 -10.29 14.65
C SER A 698 -5.74 -11.53 15.23
N LYS A 699 -5.33 -12.45 14.34
CA LYS A 699 -4.57 -13.65 14.70
C LYS A 699 -3.32 -13.76 13.83
N ILE A 700 -2.15 -13.56 14.42
CA ILE A 700 -0.85 -13.62 13.74
C ILE A 700 -0.18 -14.98 13.94
N TYR A 701 0.49 -15.48 12.91
CA TYR A 701 1.20 -16.75 12.90
C TYR A 701 2.70 -16.50 12.81
N LEU A 702 3.35 -16.46 13.97
CA LEU A 702 4.77 -16.14 14.09
C LEU A 702 5.65 -17.39 13.94
N PRO A 703 6.73 -17.36 13.13
CA PRO A 703 7.72 -18.43 13.09
C PRO A 703 8.46 -18.58 14.42
N VAL A 704 8.71 -19.81 14.83
CA VAL A 704 9.45 -20.12 16.07
C VAL A 704 10.88 -20.51 15.72
N PHE A 705 11.86 -19.80 16.29
CA PHE A 705 13.29 -20.04 16.04
C PHE A 705 14.07 -20.56 17.25
N VAL A 706 13.50 -20.50 18.45
CA VAL A 706 14.09 -20.99 19.69
C VAL A 706 13.07 -21.78 20.51
N GLU A 707 13.55 -22.62 21.43
CA GLU A 707 12.66 -23.31 22.37
C GLU A 707 11.87 -22.29 23.21
N GLY A 708 10.56 -22.51 23.35
CA GLY A 708 9.64 -21.65 24.07
C GLY A 708 9.11 -20.47 23.26
N ALA A 709 9.58 -20.28 22.01
CA ALA A 709 9.32 -19.13 21.14
C ALA A 709 9.82 -17.78 21.68
N ASN A 710 9.75 -17.55 22.99
CA ASN A 710 10.16 -16.32 23.66
C ASN A 710 9.50 -15.10 23.00
N LEU A 711 8.16 -15.07 23.08
CA LEU A 711 7.30 -14.02 22.52
C LEU A 711 7.52 -12.70 23.28
N SER A 712 7.73 -11.62 22.55
CA SER A 712 7.79 -10.26 23.10
C SER A 712 6.90 -9.31 22.30
N THR A 713 6.43 -8.27 22.97
CA THR A 713 5.59 -7.22 22.37
C THR A 713 5.82 -5.88 23.07
N GLY A 714 5.58 -4.79 22.37
CA GLY A 714 5.76 -3.42 22.83
C GLY A 714 5.11 -2.47 21.84
N ASP A 715 5.42 -1.17 22.00
CA ASP A 715 5.13 -0.16 20.99
C ASP A 715 3.63 -0.03 20.69
N MET A 716 2.83 0.32 21.69
CA MET A 716 1.39 0.35 21.50
C MET A 716 0.99 1.61 20.75
N HIS A 717 0.26 1.39 19.66
CA HIS A 717 -0.30 2.44 18.83
C HIS A 717 -1.80 2.55 19.08
N PHE A 718 -2.28 3.73 19.49
CA PHE A 718 -3.71 3.99 19.52
C PHE A 718 -4.32 3.97 18.11
N SER A 719 -3.57 4.50 17.13
CA SER A 719 -3.89 4.54 15.71
C SER A 719 -2.65 4.95 14.92
N GLN A 720 -2.54 4.46 13.69
CA GLN A 720 -1.44 4.75 12.75
C GLN A 720 -2.01 4.94 11.34
N GLY A 721 -1.34 5.74 10.52
CA GLY A 721 -1.52 5.76 9.07
C GLY A 721 -0.56 4.79 8.38
N ASP A 722 -0.93 4.28 7.20
CA ASP A 722 -0.03 3.40 6.44
C ASP A 722 1.32 4.09 6.16
N GLY A 723 2.40 3.35 6.40
CA GLY A 723 3.79 3.78 6.24
C GLY A 723 4.39 4.39 7.51
N GLU A 724 3.58 4.82 8.48
CA GLU A 724 4.06 5.53 9.68
C GLU A 724 5.04 6.66 9.32
N ILE A 725 4.64 7.45 8.33
CA ILE A 725 5.56 8.30 7.56
C ILE A 725 6.39 9.29 8.41
N SER A 726 6.01 9.61 9.64
CA SER A 726 6.77 10.50 10.53
C SER A 726 7.85 9.83 11.38
N PHE A 727 7.96 8.48 11.33
CA PHE A 727 8.85 7.63 12.13
C PHE A 727 8.63 7.67 13.64
N CYS A 728 8.48 8.85 14.23
CA CYS A 728 7.84 9.01 15.53
C CYS A 728 6.31 9.09 15.40
N GLY A 729 5.75 8.51 14.33
CA GLY A 729 4.38 8.00 14.38
C GLY A 729 4.43 6.65 15.08
N ALA A 730 3.34 6.03 15.50
CA ALA A 730 1.93 6.31 15.33
C ALA A 730 1.37 7.37 16.31
N ILE A 731 0.15 7.17 16.84
CA ILE A 731 -0.18 7.68 18.19
C ILE A 731 0.36 6.70 19.21
N GLU A 732 1.53 7.03 19.71
CA GLU A 732 2.32 6.26 20.65
C GLU A 732 1.74 6.32 22.06
N MET A 733 1.64 5.16 22.72
CA MET A 733 1.10 5.10 24.08
C MET A 733 1.70 3.95 24.91
N SER A 734 1.57 4.05 26.23
CA SER A 734 1.61 2.86 27.08
C SER A 734 0.28 2.11 26.97
N GLY A 735 0.29 0.80 27.10
CA GLY A 735 -0.92 0.02 26.85
C GLY A 735 -0.90 -1.40 27.40
N PHE A 736 -1.91 -2.16 27.00
CA PHE A 736 -1.99 -3.58 27.29
C PHE A 736 -2.47 -4.36 26.07
N LEU A 737 -2.07 -5.62 26.01
CA LEU A 737 -2.63 -6.65 25.14
C LEU A 737 -3.19 -7.79 26.00
N GLU A 738 -4.36 -8.29 25.65
CA GLU A 738 -4.89 -9.56 26.12
C GLU A 738 -4.78 -10.56 24.97
N LEU A 739 -4.00 -11.61 25.20
CA LEU A 739 -3.53 -12.53 24.18
C LEU A 739 -3.95 -13.96 24.51
N LYS A 740 -4.09 -14.77 23.45
CA LYS A 740 -4.19 -16.21 23.53
C LYS A 740 -3.27 -16.85 22.50
N CYS A 741 -2.48 -17.83 22.93
CA CYS A 741 -1.51 -18.50 22.07
C CYS A 741 -1.93 -19.94 21.73
N GLU A 742 -1.60 -20.39 20.53
CA GLU A 742 -1.67 -21.78 20.09
C GLU A 742 -0.34 -22.18 19.43
N ILE A 743 0.09 -23.42 19.61
CA ILE A 743 1.29 -23.95 18.95
C ILE A 743 0.86 -24.87 17.81
N ILE A 744 1.23 -24.52 16.58
CA ILE A 744 1.08 -25.36 15.41
C ILE A 744 2.41 -26.06 15.17
N ARG A 745 2.45 -27.34 15.54
CA ARG A 745 3.67 -28.16 15.45
C ARG A 745 4.15 -28.30 14.01
N ASN A 746 5.44 -28.05 13.76
CA ASN A 746 6.03 -27.99 12.42
C ASN A 746 5.33 -27.01 11.47
N GLY A 747 4.63 -26.01 12.01
CA GLY A 747 3.82 -25.09 11.24
C GLY A 747 4.61 -24.30 10.19
N MET A 748 5.90 -24.00 10.44
CA MET A 748 6.71 -23.28 9.46
C MET A 748 6.82 -24.07 8.17
N GLN A 749 7.17 -25.36 8.25
CA GLN A 749 7.27 -26.22 7.07
C GLN A 749 5.95 -26.33 6.31
N GLU A 750 4.84 -26.45 7.05
CA GLU A 750 3.51 -26.65 6.47
C GLU A 750 2.96 -25.36 5.82
N TYR A 751 3.21 -24.19 6.41
CA TYR A 751 2.54 -22.95 6.01
C TYR A 751 3.49 -21.87 5.46
N LEU A 752 4.71 -21.74 5.97
CA LEU A 752 5.66 -20.71 5.50
C LEU A 752 6.67 -21.30 4.52
N THR A 753 6.74 -20.76 3.30
CA THR A 753 7.79 -21.15 2.37
C THR A 753 8.99 -20.23 2.55
N PRO A 754 10.21 -20.76 2.76
CA PRO A 754 11.39 -19.91 2.82
C PRO A 754 11.65 -19.23 1.48
N MET A 755 11.72 -17.91 1.52
CA MET A 755 12.02 -17.06 0.38
C MET A 755 13.40 -16.42 0.64
N GLY A 756 14.47 -17.12 0.30
CA GLY A 756 15.83 -16.65 0.57
C GLY A 756 16.85 -17.78 0.63
N PRO A 757 18.12 -17.47 0.92
CA PRO A 757 19.21 -18.45 0.87
C PRO A 757 19.14 -19.50 1.98
N THR A 758 18.33 -19.30 3.02
CA THR A 758 18.19 -20.24 4.14
C THR A 758 16.72 -20.49 4.49
N PRO A 759 16.39 -21.62 5.14
CA PRO A 759 15.03 -21.91 5.65
C PRO A 759 14.48 -20.89 6.65
N LEU A 760 15.33 -19.97 7.14
CA LEU A 760 14.96 -18.94 8.12
C LEU A 760 14.37 -17.68 7.47
N HIS A 761 14.48 -17.54 6.14
CA HIS A 761 13.93 -16.39 5.39
C HIS A 761 12.43 -16.55 5.16
N VAL A 762 11.65 -16.48 6.24
CA VAL A 762 10.19 -16.54 6.22
C VAL A 762 9.64 -15.26 6.83
N ASN A 763 8.39 -14.92 6.53
CA ASN A 763 7.69 -13.80 7.16
C ASN A 763 6.40 -14.30 7.83
N PRO A 764 5.90 -13.61 8.88
CA PRO A 764 4.60 -13.90 9.43
C PRO A 764 3.46 -13.74 8.42
N ILE A 765 2.35 -14.39 8.73
CA ILE A 765 1.05 -14.18 8.08
C ILE A 765 0.03 -13.93 9.18
N PHE A 766 -1.06 -13.22 8.89
CA PHE A 766 -2.11 -12.98 9.89
C PHE A 766 -3.51 -12.88 9.31
N GLU A 767 -4.50 -13.11 10.17
CA GLU A 767 -5.91 -12.81 9.90
C GLU A 767 -6.24 -11.41 10.43
N ILE A 768 -6.89 -10.57 9.62
CA ILE A 768 -7.38 -9.25 10.07
C ILE A 768 -8.51 -9.45 11.08
N GLY A 769 -8.46 -8.68 12.17
CA GLY A 769 -9.48 -8.68 13.21
C GLY A 769 -10.84 -8.16 12.72
N PRO A 770 -11.96 -8.62 13.31
CA PRO A 770 -13.30 -8.23 12.87
C PRO A 770 -13.72 -6.81 13.32
N VAL A 771 -12.83 -6.06 13.99
CA VAL A 771 -13.12 -4.76 14.61
C VAL A 771 -12.22 -3.68 14.01
N GLU A 772 -12.73 -2.98 13.01
CA GLU A 772 -12.04 -1.85 12.37
C GLU A 772 -12.95 -0.61 12.30
N PRO A 773 -12.39 0.61 12.36
CA PRO A 773 -13.07 1.83 11.96
C PRO A 773 -13.71 1.68 10.58
N ARG A 774 -14.98 2.05 10.46
CA ARG A 774 -15.68 2.06 9.17
C ARG A 774 -15.85 3.49 8.68
N PHE A 775 -15.13 3.82 7.63
CA PHE A 775 -15.31 5.06 6.89
C PHE A 775 -16.03 4.79 5.57
N SER A 776 -16.97 5.65 5.21
CA SER A 776 -17.78 5.51 4.00
C SER A 776 -17.36 6.42 2.86
N GLU A 777 -16.53 7.43 3.14
CA GLU A 777 -16.16 8.48 2.20
C GLU A 777 -14.67 8.78 2.33
N TRP A 778 -13.95 8.64 1.21
CA TRP A 778 -12.50 8.78 1.14
C TRP A 778 -12.14 9.81 0.06
N LEU A 779 -11.14 10.63 0.36
CA LEU A 779 -10.46 11.45 -0.64
C LEU A 779 -9.07 10.87 -0.88
N VAL A 780 -8.74 10.58 -2.13
CA VAL A 780 -7.55 9.84 -2.50
C VAL A 780 -6.60 10.73 -3.29
N PHE A 781 -5.32 10.63 -2.95
CA PHE A 781 -4.22 11.34 -3.58
C PHE A 781 -3.32 10.36 -4.30
N GLU A 782 -3.01 10.64 -5.56
CA GLU A 782 -2.15 9.80 -6.40
C GLU A 782 -0.70 10.28 -6.35
N GLY A 783 0.23 9.35 -6.54
CA GLY A 783 1.64 9.62 -6.75
C GLY A 783 2.26 8.62 -7.73
N ILE A 784 3.25 9.08 -8.49
CA ILE A 784 3.96 8.31 -9.51
C ILE A 784 5.47 8.30 -9.24
N SER A 785 6.23 7.42 -9.89
CA SER A 785 7.70 7.32 -9.77
C SER A 785 8.48 8.49 -10.40
N VAL A 786 8.05 9.72 -10.14
CA VAL A 786 8.71 10.97 -10.55
C VAL A 786 8.93 11.83 -9.30
N ASP A 787 10.19 12.12 -8.99
CA ASP A 787 10.53 12.86 -7.77
C ASP A 787 10.27 14.38 -7.90
N GLU A 788 10.49 15.11 -6.81
CA GLU A 788 10.30 16.57 -6.71
C GLU A 788 11.21 17.38 -7.64
N SER A 789 12.30 16.79 -8.14
CA SER A 789 13.16 17.44 -9.15
C SER A 789 12.62 17.26 -10.58
N GLY A 790 11.60 16.42 -10.76
CA GLY A 790 11.07 16.01 -12.06
C GLY A 790 11.83 14.85 -12.71
N ARG A 791 12.74 14.20 -11.96
CA ARG A 791 13.50 13.04 -12.45
C ARG A 791 12.62 11.80 -12.44
N GLN A 792 12.72 11.04 -13.53
CA GLN A 792 12.04 9.77 -13.70
C GLN A 792 12.80 8.65 -12.97
N HIS A 793 12.09 7.93 -12.09
CA HIS A 793 12.52 6.66 -11.49
C HIS A 793 11.78 5.50 -12.16
N TYR A 794 12.25 4.27 -11.96
CA TYR A 794 11.69 3.09 -12.62
C TYR A 794 10.98 2.18 -11.62
N LEU A 795 9.64 2.11 -11.74
CA LEU A 795 8.74 1.28 -10.94
C LEU A 795 9.02 1.36 -9.42
N ASP A 796 9.32 2.57 -8.96
CA ASP A 796 9.67 2.86 -7.56
C ASP A 796 8.40 3.24 -6.78
N ALA A 797 7.90 2.28 -5.99
CA ALA A 797 6.72 2.46 -5.14
C ALA A 797 6.99 3.38 -3.95
N THR A 798 8.24 3.46 -3.47
CA THR A 798 8.62 4.34 -2.36
C THR A 798 8.53 5.80 -2.79
N VAL A 799 9.09 6.14 -3.96
CA VAL A 799 8.97 7.48 -4.55
C VAL A 799 7.50 7.79 -4.83
N ALA A 800 6.77 6.88 -5.48
CA ALA A 800 5.34 7.07 -5.77
C ALA A 800 4.53 7.37 -4.50
N TYR A 801 4.79 6.68 -3.39
CA TYR A 801 4.10 6.95 -2.13
C TYR A 801 4.48 8.30 -1.51
N LYS A 802 5.77 8.65 -1.55
CA LYS A 802 6.24 10.00 -1.15
C LYS A 802 5.46 11.10 -1.88
N ARG A 803 5.22 10.90 -3.17
CA ARG A 803 4.44 11.81 -4.01
C ARG A 803 2.98 11.93 -3.58
N ALA A 804 2.31 10.80 -3.32
CA ALA A 804 0.94 10.79 -2.83
C ALA A 804 0.79 11.53 -1.48
N VAL A 805 1.73 11.29 -0.56
CA VAL A 805 1.76 11.95 0.76
C VAL A 805 1.96 13.46 0.63
N LEU A 806 2.93 13.91 -0.17
CA LEU A 806 3.18 15.34 -0.35
C LEU A 806 1.99 16.05 -1.02
N ASN A 807 1.34 15.40 -1.99
CA ASN A 807 0.11 15.89 -2.60
C ASN A 807 -1.00 16.10 -1.55
N ALA A 808 -1.17 15.15 -0.62
CA ALA A 808 -2.14 15.28 0.47
C ALA A 808 -1.80 16.39 1.47
N ILE A 809 -0.52 16.52 1.86
CA ILE A 809 -0.02 17.58 2.76
C ILE A 809 -0.35 18.95 2.19
N ASP A 810 0.01 19.18 0.92
CA ASP A 810 -0.18 20.49 0.30
C ASP A 810 -1.65 20.78 -0.01
N TYR A 811 -2.47 19.76 -0.26
CA TYR A 811 -3.92 19.91 -0.38
C TYR A 811 -4.53 20.38 0.94
N LEU A 812 -4.27 19.68 2.04
CA LEU A 812 -4.84 19.98 3.35
C LEU A 812 -4.29 21.29 3.95
N PHE A 813 -3.06 21.69 3.58
CA PHE A 813 -2.52 23.02 3.91
C PHE A 813 -3.45 24.16 3.45
N LYS A 814 -4.12 24.02 2.30
CA LYS A 814 -5.07 25.02 1.77
C LYS A 814 -6.33 25.17 2.65
N PHE A 815 -6.62 24.20 3.51
CA PHE A 815 -7.72 24.23 4.47
C PHE A 815 -7.34 24.86 5.81
N GLY A 816 -6.13 25.44 5.91
CA GLY A 816 -5.67 26.21 7.07
C GLY A 816 -4.86 25.41 8.09
N TYR A 817 -4.53 24.16 7.80
CA TYR A 817 -3.54 23.39 8.57
C TYR A 817 -2.13 23.83 8.22
N SER A 818 -1.19 23.77 9.18
CA SER A 818 0.24 23.80 8.86
C SER A 818 0.65 22.49 8.17
N LYS A 819 1.70 22.52 7.36
CA LYS A 819 2.18 21.30 6.69
C LYS A 819 2.63 20.23 7.70
N GLU A 820 3.19 20.66 8.83
CA GLU A 820 3.58 19.78 9.93
C GLU A 820 2.37 19.18 10.67
N GLN A 821 1.29 19.94 10.87
CA GLN A 821 0.03 19.37 11.37
C GLN A 821 -0.47 18.24 10.47
N VAL A 822 -0.45 18.45 9.15
CA VAL A 822 -0.88 17.41 8.21
C VAL A 822 0.08 16.23 8.21
N TYR A 823 1.40 16.47 8.24
CA TYR A 823 2.38 15.38 8.28
C TYR A 823 2.18 14.46 9.49
N LEU A 824 2.03 15.04 10.69
CA LEU A 824 1.72 14.27 11.90
C LEU A 824 0.34 13.60 11.81
N LEU A 825 -0.66 14.28 11.25
CA LEU A 825 -2.00 13.70 11.05
C LEU A 825 -1.96 12.46 10.17
N LEU A 826 -1.28 12.52 9.02
CA LEU A 826 -1.17 11.41 8.08
C LEU A 826 -0.37 10.23 8.64
N SER A 827 0.51 10.47 9.62
CA SER A 827 1.22 9.41 10.32
C SER A 827 0.35 8.64 11.33
N CYS A 828 -0.78 9.21 11.78
CA CYS A 828 -1.58 8.64 12.86
C CYS A 828 -3.05 8.36 12.54
N CYS A 829 -3.66 9.13 11.64
CA CYS A 829 -5.03 8.87 11.23
C CYS A 829 -5.07 7.57 10.40
N PRO A 830 -6.18 6.83 10.43
CA PRO A 830 -6.30 5.55 9.73
C PRO A 830 -6.47 5.75 8.21
N CYS A 831 -5.54 6.47 7.56
CA CYS A 831 -5.43 6.58 6.11
C CYS A 831 -4.85 5.30 5.51
N GLU A 832 -5.16 5.05 4.24
CA GLU A 832 -4.73 3.85 3.51
C GLU A 832 -3.72 4.19 2.42
N GLY A 833 -2.55 3.56 2.48
CA GLY A 833 -1.47 3.69 1.53
C GLY A 833 -1.38 2.43 0.67
N ARG A 834 -1.72 2.52 -0.62
CA ARG A 834 -1.80 1.35 -1.50
C ARG A 834 -0.80 1.41 -2.64
N ILE A 835 -0.28 0.26 -3.05
CA ILE A 835 0.47 0.08 -4.29
C ILE A 835 -0.56 -0.27 -5.37
N SER A 836 -1.10 0.73 -6.05
CA SER A 836 -2.23 0.55 -6.98
C SER A 836 -1.81 -0.09 -8.31
N GLY A 837 -0.68 0.34 -8.88
CA GLY A 837 -0.07 -0.23 -10.10
C GLY A 837 1.45 -0.32 -9.95
N ILE A 838 2.08 -1.42 -10.37
CA ILE A 838 3.54 -1.63 -10.26
C ILE A 838 4.18 -2.18 -11.54
N VAL A 839 3.45 -2.11 -12.66
CA VAL A 839 3.82 -2.76 -13.92
C VAL A 839 3.90 -1.80 -15.12
N ASP A 840 3.24 -0.65 -15.04
CA ASP A 840 3.16 0.34 -16.11
C ASP A 840 4.43 1.17 -16.27
N SER A 841 5.44 0.53 -16.83
CA SER A 841 6.76 1.08 -17.06
C SER A 841 6.72 2.44 -17.79
N PRO A 842 7.34 3.50 -17.20
CA PRO A 842 8.25 3.45 -16.05
C PRO A 842 7.63 3.73 -14.67
N ASN A 843 6.34 4.04 -14.57
CA ASN A 843 5.75 4.57 -13.34
C ASN A 843 5.07 3.48 -12.50
N ALA A 844 5.50 3.32 -11.25
CA ALA A 844 4.63 2.79 -10.22
C ALA A 844 3.56 3.85 -9.90
N VAL A 845 2.39 3.40 -9.45
CA VAL A 845 1.31 4.25 -8.94
C VAL A 845 1.00 3.84 -7.52
N ALA A 846 1.18 4.78 -6.59
CA ALA A 846 0.76 4.63 -5.20
C ALA A 846 -0.33 5.64 -4.86
N THR A 847 -1.24 5.25 -3.97
CA THR A 847 -2.33 6.11 -3.52
C THR A 847 -2.34 6.27 -2.01
N LEU A 848 -2.77 7.45 -1.54
CA LEU A 848 -3.05 7.74 -0.14
C LEU A 848 -4.52 8.15 0.01
N ALA A 849 -5.34 7.28 0.60
CA ALA A 849 -6.76 7.52 0.85
C ALA A 849 -6.97 8.05 2.28
N ILE A 850 -7.58 9.23 2.39
CA ILE A 850 -7.88 9.89 3.67
C ILE A 850 -9.37 9.83 3.95
N PRO A 851 -9.80 9.35 5.13
CA PRO A 851 -11.21 9.29 5.48
C PRO A 851 -11.72 10.71 5.74
N THR A 852 -12.63 11.21 4.90
CA THR A 852 -13.12 12.59 4.98
C THR A 852 -13.92 12.87 6.27
N ALA A 853 -14.51 11.82 6.85
CA ALA A 853 -15.35 11.90 8.06
C ALA A 853 -14.58 12.25 9.35
N ILE A 854 -13.24 12.26 9.33
CA ILE A 854 -12.44 12.61 10.51
C ILE A 854 -12.38 14.13 10.74
N PHE A 855 -12.70 14.92 9.70
CA PHE A 855 -12.65 16.38 9.73
C PHE A 855 -14.02 16.97 10.12
N ASP A 856 -14.00 18.08 10.87
CA ASP A 856 -15.20 18.86 11.21
C ASP A 856 -15.75 19.72 10.06
N GLN A 857 -15.01 19.72 8.94
CA GLN A 857 -15.30 20.42 7.71
C GLN A 857 -15.16 19.48 6.51
N ASP A 858 -15.91 19.79 5.45
CA ASP A 858 -15.88 19.03 4.22
C ASP A 858 -14.69 19.46 3.35
N ILE A 859 -13.74 18.54 3.22
CA ILE A 859 -12.47 18.74 2.50
C ILE A 859 -12.54 18.40 1.01
N ARG A 860 -13.70 18.03 0.46
CA ARG A 860 -13.81 17.66 -0.97
C ARG A 860 -13.72 18.87 -1.91
N PRO A 861 -13.22 18.70 -3.15
CA PRO A 861 -13.23 19.75 -4.15
C PRO A 861 -14.64 20.24 -4.47
N LYS A 862 -14.81 21.56 -4.62
CA LYS A 862 -16.10 22.21 -4.89
C LYS A 862 -15.98 23.25 -6.00
N THR A 863 -17.12 23.58 -6.62
CA THR A 863 -17.23 24.68 -7.60
C THR A 863 -17.12 26.08 -6.99
N ARG A 864 -17.13 26.19 -5.65
CA ARG A 864 -16.94 27.44 -4.90
C ARG A 864 -15.55 27.48 -4.27
N LYS A 865 -15.05 28.68 -3.96
CA LYS A 865 -13.75 28.87 -3.29
C LYS A 865 -13.62 28.02 -2.02
N VAL A 866 -12.41 27.53 -1.76
CA VAL A 866 -12.06 26.75 -0.57
C VAL A 866 -12.45 27.54 0.70
N PRO A 867 -13.24 26.95 1.63
CA PRO A 867 -13.51 27.56 2.93
C PRO A 867 -12.21 27.80 3.71
N ALA A 868 -12.08 28.96 4.36
CA ALA A 868 -10.87 29.30 5.12
C ALA A 868 -10.90 28.72 6.54
N GLY A 869 -10.04 27.74 6.80
CA GLY A 869 -9.70 27.24 8.13
C GLY A 869 -10.67 26.21 8.72
N PRO A 870 -10.22 25.40 9.70
CA PRO A 870 -11.12 24.52 10.48
C PRO A 870 -12.22 25.34 11.16
N ARG A 871 -13.40 24.74 11.34
CA ARG A 871 -14.54 25.44 11.98
C ARG A 871 -14.23 25.83 13.42
N ILE A 872 -13.30 25.11 14.06
CA ILE A 872 -12.79 25.38 15.40
C ILE A 872 -11.35 25.89 15.28
N VAL A 873 -11.15 27.20 15.44
CA VAL A 873 -9.81 27.79 15.60
C VAL A 873 -9.43 27.78 17.07
N ARG A 874 -8.62 26.80 17.48
CA ARG A 874 -7.86 26.88 18.73
C ARG A 874 -6.37 26.89 18.39
N LYS A 875 -5.68 27.98 18.71
CA LYS A 875 -4.21 27.96 18.84
C LYS A 875 -3.87 27.08 20.05
N PRO A 876 -2.82 26.23 19.99
CA PRO A 876 -1.60 26.41 19.19
C PRO A 876 -1.40 25.39 18.04
N ASP A 877 -0.51 25.75 17.11
CA ASP A 877 0.09 24.87 16.09
C ASP A 877 0.92 23.74 16.75
N VAL A 878 1.43 22.78 15.98
CA VAL A 878 2.30 21.72 16.51
C VAL A 878 3.59 22.30 17.11
N MET A 879 4.12 21.61 18.11
CA MET A 879 5.33 22.03 18.81
C MET A 879 6.54 21.76 17.93
N LYS A 880 7.49 22.71 17.85
CA LYS A 880 8.67 22.62 16.99
C LYS A 880 9.93 23.01 17.76
N SER A 881 11.05 22.38 17.39
CA SER A 881 12.38 22.77 17.88
C SER A 881 13.08 23.78 16.93
N THR A 882 14.16 24.44 17.40
CA THR A 882 14.95 25.36 16.57
C THR A 882 16.01 24.62 15.75
N TYR A 883 16.11 24.92 14.45
CA TYR A 883 17.14 24.41 13.53
C TYR A 883 18.34 25.37 13.41
N ASP A 884 19.57 24.85 13.41
CA ASP A 884 20.80 25.67 13.51
C ASP A 884 21.39 26.10 12.15
N GLY A 885 20.79 25.66 11.03
CA GLY A 885 21.09 26.13 9.68
C GLY A 885 22.38 25.61 9.04
N LYS A 886 23.10 24.66 9.67
CA LYS A 886 24.45 24.26 9.21
C LYS A 886 24.48 23.22 8.08
N LEU A 887 23.35 22.64 7.70
CA LEU A 887 23.30 21.55 6.72
C LEU A 887 22.29 21.88 5.59
N PRO A 888 22.58 21.49 4.33
CA PRO A 888 21.76 21.86 3.18
C PRO A 888 20.33 21.34 3.33
N ILE A 889 19.34 22.19 3.09
CA ILE A 889 17.93 21.81 2.93
C ILE A 889 17.66 21.73 1.43
N THR A 890 16.85 20.78 0.98
CA THR A 890 16.39 20.74 -0.41
C THR A 890 15.56 22.00 -0.67
N LYS A 891 16.19 23.00 -1.29
CA LYS A 891 15.48 24.21 -1.69
C LYS A 891 14.64 23.87 -2.90
N ASN A 892 13.33 23.89 -2.73
CA ASN A 892 12.42 23.94 -3.86
C ASN A 892 12.68 25.25 -4.62
N LEU A 893 13.26 25.13 -5.83
CA LEU A 893 13.67 26.25 -6.68
C LEU A 893 12.48 27.17 -7.08
N SER A 894 11.24 26.74 -6.81
CA SER A 894 10.02 27.50 -7.07
C SER A 894 9.58 28.46 -5.95
N SER A 895 10.20 28.43 -4.76
CA SER A 895 9.82 29.31 -3.63
C SER A 895 10.46 30.70 -3.66
N SER A 896 11.23 31.01 -4.70
CA SER A 896 11.81 32.33 -4.94
C SER A 896 11.31 32.93 -6.26
N SER A 897 10.01 33.25 -6.32
CA SER A 897 9.44 34.30 -7.18
C SER A 897 8.02 34.65 -6.75
#